data_AF-A0A814GVJ9-F1
#
_entry.id   AF-A0A814GVJ9-F1
#
_cell.length_a   1.000
_cell.length_b   1.000
_cell.length_c   1.000
_cell.angle_alpha   90.00
_cell.angle_beta   90.00
_cell.angle_gamma   90.00
#
_symmetry.space_group_name_H-M   'P 1'
#
loop_
_entity.id
_entity.type
_entity.pdbx_description
1 polymer ?
#
loop_
_entity_poly.entity_id
_entity_poly.type
_entity_poly.pdbx_seq_one_letter_code
_entity_poly.pdbx_strand_id
1 'polypeptide(L)'
;MATSNDPNDLNLQNLKVEESTTVKTEEASSTTTEKTAKPKKDKPKQDKPKQDKPKQDKPKQEKPKQEKVQAVAEAPAEELDFNRTPEEVEKALNEWVKKPLLANQKKPDEKILPKPDARNILITSALPYVNNVPHLGNLIGSLLSADVFARYCRLRNYNTLYICGTDEYGTATETKALEEKCTPRQICDKYYDIHTKIYKWFQLDFDYFGRTSTEKQTQICQDIFWKLHKRDLVFKDIVEQLYCDTCQRFLADRYVAGTCPDPACKYNDARGDQCDKCGKLVNAIELIEPKCQICRNTPQIKKSDHLFLDLPKLQPEVRSWFDKSCKTGHWTSTASSITEAWLNEGLKPRCITRDLKWGTQVPLEGYTDKVFYVWFDAPIGYLSITANYTDKWEQWWKQPDKVELFQFMAKDNVPFHAVIFPACLLGSQDNFTVVNHLSGIDYLNYEDAKFSKSRGTGVFGDHAQDTEIPSDIWRFYLLYIRPETTDSVFSWADLMSKNNSELLNNLGNFINRAIPFCETKYAGKVGDASKLETPLDRLFVAQITNELNAYLEAMEKTRLRDGLKCVLRMSRYGNKFLQMKEPWKKCKGSDADQADAEMSIALALNLVYLLSLVLQPFMPTTSNEIREQLNMKESNYGLDNAFHCYLPAGHTVGKAQPLFKRVESALVEQYRARFGGQKK
;
A
#
# COMPACT_ATOMS: atom_id res chain seq x y z
N MET A 1 -51.43 -2.82 10.45
CA MET A 1 -52.39 -3.43 9.50
C MET A 1 -51.96 -3.03 8.10
N ALA A 2 -51.90 -4.02 7.20
CA ALA A 2 -51.50 -3.93 5.78
C ALA A 2 -50.02 -3.57 5.52
N THR A 3 -49.28 -4.14 4.56
CA THR A 3 -49.40 -5.34 3.70
C THR A 3 -48.01 -5.49 3.07
N SER A 4 -47.57 -6.73 2.90
CA SER A 4 -46.44 -7.15 2.07
C SER A 4 -46.59 -6.69 0.62
N ASN A 5 -45.46 -6.47 -0.08
CA ASN A 5 -45.12 -7.16 -1.32
C ASN A 5 -43.77 -6.67 -1.87
N ASP A 6 -42.83 -7.61 -1.88
CA ASP A 6 -41.59 -7.63 -2.65
C ASP A 6 -41.89 -8.30 -4.00
N PRO A 7 -41.39 -7.77 -5.13
CA PRO A 7 -41.07 -8.64 -6.25
C PRO A 7 -39.76 -8.23 -6.93
N ASN A 8 -38.66 -8.90 -6.58
CA ASN A 8 -37.48 -9.02 -7.43
C ASN A 8 -37.23 -10.50 -7.76
N ASP A 9 -37.90 -10.97 -8.82
CA ASP A 9 -37.62 -12.27 -9.43
C ASP A 9 -37.71 -12.10 -10.96
N LEU A 10 -36.55 -11.92 -11.62
CA LEU A 10 -36.44 -12.05 -13.07
C LEU A 10 -35.17 -12.82 -13.43
N ASN A 11 -35.42 -14.09 -13.68
CA ASN A 11 -34.54 -15.13 -14.17
C ASN A 11 -34.36 -14.99 -15.70
N LEU A 12 -33.13 -15.00 -16.21
CA LEU A 12 -32.84 -15.07 -17.65
C LEU A 12 -31.65 -16.02 -17.89
N GLN A 13 -31.99 -17.27 -18.20
CA GLN A 13 -31.13 -18.26 -18.86
C GLN A 13 -31.53 -18.39 -20.34
N ASN A 14 -30.54 -18.83 -21.13
CA ASN A 14 -30.59 -19.39 -22.49
C ASN A 14 -30.53 -18.42 -23.67
N LEU A 15 -29.36 -18.42 -24.33
CA LEU A 15 -29.26 -18.43 -25.80
C LEU A 15 -28.07 -19.32 -26.19
N LYS A 16 -28.39 -20.50 -26.73
CA LYS A 16 -27.51 -21.36 -27.52
C LYS A 16 -27.40 -20.79 -28.93
N VAL A 17 -26.21 -20.78 -29.50
CA VAL A 17 -26.01 -20.81 -30.96
C VAL A 17 -24.89 -21.81 -31.24
N GLU A 18 -25.27 -22.96 -31.80
CA GLU A 18 -24.40 -23.83 -32.59
C GLU A 18 -24.43 -23.30 -34.03
N GLU A 19 -23.28 -23.21 -34.69
CA GLU A 19 -23.18 -23.64 -36.08
C GLU A 19 -21.72 -23.93 -36.46
N SER A 20 -21.56 -25.09 -37.08
CA SER A 20 -20.35 -25.73 -37.57
C SER A 20 -19.85 -25.12 -38.88
N THR A 21 -18.55 -25.20 -39.16
CA THR A 21 -18.07 -25.72 -40.46
C THR A 21 -16.57 -26.07 -40.43
N THR A 22 -16.31 -27.34 -40.70
CA THR A 22 -15.04 -27.97 -41.05
C THR A 22 -14.54 -27.54 -42.44
N VAL A 23 -13.23 -27.33 -42.59
CA VAL A 23 -12.49 -27.67 -43.83
C VAL A 23 -11.16 -28.31 -43.44
N LYS A 24 -11.00 -29.57 -43.85
CA LYS A 24 -9.73 -30.31 -43.95
C LYS A 24 -9.07 -29.98 -45.28
N THR A 25 -7.73 -29.93 -45.31
CA THR A 25 -6.93 -30.48 -46.42
C THR A 25 -5.60 -31.00 -45.88
N GLU A 26 -5.37 -32.29 -46.10
CA GLU A 26 -4.11 -33.05 -46.02
C GLU A 26 -3.16 -32.60 -47.16
N GLU A 27 -1.83 -32.68 -47.04
CA GLU A 27 -0.90 -33.74 -47.52
C GLU A 27 0.44 -32.99 -47.78
N ALA A 28 1.67 -33.54 -47.84
CA ALA A 28 2.29 -34.82 -47.53
C ALA A 28 3.83 -34.66 -47.77
N SER A 29 4.64 -35.40 -46.98
CA SER A 29 5.98 -35.97 -47.33
C SER A 29 7.14 -35.00 -47.70
N SER A 30 8.44 -35.30 -47.57
CA SER A 30 9.20 -36.56 -47.46
C SER A 30 10.66 -36.32 -47.01
N THR A 31 11.30 -37.39 -46.49
CA THR A 31 12.73 -37.84 -46.66
C THR A 31 13.88 -37.01 -46.04
N THR A 32 14.56 -37.46 -44.97
CA THR A 32 15.67 -38.46 -44.79
C THR A 32 17.05 -38.07 -45.33
N THR A 33 18.08 -38.09 -44.44
CA THR A 33 19.37 -38.87 -44.45
C THR A 33 20.39 -38.18 -43.54
N GLU A 34 20.74 -38.75 -42.37
CA GLU A 34 21.86 -39.67 -42.04
C GLU A 34 23.31 -39.11 -42.11
N LYS A 35 23.92 -39.07 -40.91
CA LYS A 35 25.26 -39.54 -40.48
C LYS A 35 26.52 -39.13 -41.25
N THR A 36 27.53 -38.63 -40.54
CA THR A 36 28.74 -39.39 -40.15
C THR A 36 29.69 -38.58 -39.25
N ALA A 37 30.58 -39.30 -38.55
CA ALA A 37 31.32 -38.87 -37.36
C ALA A 37 32.84 -38.96 -37.52
N LYS A 38 33.54 -38.27 -36.58
CA LYS A 38 34.91 -38.55 -36.02
C LYS A 38 36.15 -38.23 -36.89
N PRO A 39 37.39 -38.17 -36.30
CA PRO A 39 37.80 -38.20 -34.87
C PRO A 39 38.89 -37.16 -34.45
N LYS A 40 39.18 -37.15 -33.13
CA LYS A 40 40.29 -36.50 -32.40
C LYS A 40 41.69 -37.07 -32.72
N LYS A 41 42.75 -36.30 -32.43
CA LYS A 41 44.03 -36.80 -31.87
C LYS A 41 44.80 -35.72 -31.07
N ASP A 42 45.57 -36.22 -30.10
CA ASP A 42 46.19 -35.59 -28.93
C ASP A 42 47.64 -35.06 -29.11
N LYS A 43 48.00 -34.06 -28.27
CA LYS A 43 49.28 -33.84 -27.51
C LYS A 43 50.61 -33.53 -28.26
N PRO A 44 51.71 -33.09 -27.59
CA PRO A 44 51.90 -32.50 -26.24
C PRO A 44 52.85 -31.26 -26.16
N LYS A 45 53.02 -30.78 -24.91
CA LYS A 45 53.85 -29.70 -24.31
C LYS A 45 55.36 -29.73 -24.56
N GLN A 46 56.03 -28.58 -24.38
CA GLN A 46 57.38 -28.48 -23.76
C GLN A 46 57.65 -27.11 -23.07
N ASP A 47 58.61 -27.14 -22.15
CA ASP A 47 58.83 -26.36 -20.92
C ASP A 47 59.82 -25.15 -21.01
N LYS A 48 59.56 -24.10 -20.18
CA LYS A 48 60.49 -23.32 -19.28
C LYS A 48 61.58 -22.34 -19.84
N PRO A 49 62.27 -21.51 -19.01
CA PRO A 49 61.78 -20.45 -18.08
C PRO A 49 62.71 -19.18 -17.91
N LYS A 50 62.30 -18.21 -17.05
CA LYS A 50 63.08 -17.16 -16.31
C LYS A 50 63.64 -15.96 -17.14
N GLN A 51 63.71 -14.69 -16.70
CA GLN A 51 64.22 -14.09 -15.45
C GLN A 51 63.90 -12.56 -15.34
N ASP A 52 64.32 -11.94 -14.23
CA ASP A 52 63.89 -10.71 -13.51
C ASP A 52 64.19 -9.27 -14.04
N LYS A 53 63.26 -8.33 -13.69
CA LYS A 53 63.38 -6.91 -13.19
C LYS A 53 64.01 -5.78 -14.05
N PRO A 54 63.89 -4.47 -13.68
CA PRO A 54 62.71 -3.65 -13.31
C PRO A 54 62.70 -2.26 -14.03
N LYS A 55 61.60 -1.48 -14.00
CA LYS A 55 61.61 0.01 -13.91
C LYS A 55 60.20 0.63 -13.86
N GLN A 56 60.03 1.57 -12.93
CA GLN A 56 58.92 2.53 -12.82
C GLN A 56 59.11 3.68 -13.83
N ASP A 57 58.05 4.15 -14.49
CA ASP A 57 57.41 5.46 -14.20
C ASP A 57 56.20 5.77 -15.12
N LYS A 58 55.28 6.57 -14.57
CA LYS A 58 53.87 6.91 -14.90
C LYS A 58 53.65 7.67 -16.25
N PRO A 59 52.41 8.17 -16.57
CA PRO A 59 51.09 7.54 -16.69
C PRO A 59 50.42 7.85 -18.06
N LYS A 60 49.47 7.03 -18.53
CA LYS A 60 48.50 7.43 -19.57
C LYS A 60 47.08 7.08 -19.14
N GLN A 61 46.21 8.08 -19.21
CA GLN A 61 44.79 8.05 -18.91
C GLN A 61 44.06 7.02 -19.79
N GLU A 62 43.31 6.12 -19.17
CA GLU A 62 42.29 5.29 -19.83
C GLU A 62 40.90 5.66 -19.33
N LYS A 63 39.97 5.77 -20.29
CA LYS A 63 38.53 5.99 -20.10
C LYS A 63 37.92 4.84 -19.26
N PRO A 64 36.94 5.11 -18.37
CA PRO A 64 36.33 4.04 -17.60
C PRO A 64 35.52 3.11 -18.50
N LYS A 65 35.86 1.81 -18.45
CA LYS A 65 35.06 0.70 -18.97
C LYS A 65 33.74 0.63 -18.20
N GLN A 66 32.65 0.39 -18.92
CA GLN A 66 31.35 0.02 -18.35
C GLN A 66 31.51 -1.24 -17.50
N GLU A 67 31.35 -1.12 -16.18
CA GLU A 67 31.25 -2.26 -15.28
C GLU A 67 29.86 -2.89 -15.41
N LYS A 68 29.87 -4.20 -15.57
CA LYS A 68 28.69 -5.07 -15.51
C LYS A 68 28.05 -4.93 -14.12
N VAL A 69 26.74 -4.79 -14.11
CA VAL A 69 25.87 -4.79 -12.93
C VAL A 69 26.23 -5.96 -12.00
N GLN A 70 26.52 -5.60 -10.75
CA GLN A 70 26.90 -6.49 -9.66
C GLN A 70 25.82 -7.53 -9.36
N ALA A 71 26.29 -8.72 -8.99
CA ALA A 71 25.50 -9.74 -8.34
C ALA A 71 24.82 -9.17 -7.09
N VAL A 72 23.52 -9.45 -6.94
CA VAL A 72 22.75 -9.16 -5.73
C VAL A 72 23.41 -9.90 -4.58
N ALA A 73 24.02 -9.17 -3.64
CA ALA A 73 24.56 -9.74 -2.43
C ALA A 73 23.41 -10.35 -1.61
N GLU A 74 23.43 -11.66 -1.39
CA GLU A 74 22.62 -12.29 -0.36
C GLU A 74 22.99 -11.64 0.98
N ALA A 75 22.00 -11.09 1.68
CA ALA A 75 22.20 -10.63 3.05
C ALA A 75 22.69 -11.82 3.90
N PRO A 76 23.70 -11.63 4.76
CA PRO A 76 24.16 -12.70 5.65
C PRO A 76 22.97 -13.18 6.48
N ALA A 77 22.81 -14.50 6.61
CA ALA A 77 21.76 -15.08 7.43
C ALA A 77 21.91 -14.56 8.87
N GLU A 78 20.91 -13.80 9.36
CA GLU A 78 20.88 -13.37 10.76
C GLU A 78 21.07 -14.60 11.66
N GLU A 79 22.10 -14.58 12.51
CA GLU A 79 22.27 -15.61 13.53
C GLU A 79 21.10 -15.55 14.51
N LEU A 80 20.19 -16.52 14.40
CA LEU A 80 19.04 -16.63 15.31
C LEU A 80 19.52 -17.02 16.71
N ASP A 81 19.30 -16.16 17.70
CA ASP A 81 19.65 -16.42 19.09
C ASP A 81 18.42 -16.85 19.91
N PHE A 82 18.57 -17.90 20.73
CA PHE A 82 17.56 -18.40 21.66
C PHE A 82 17.79 -17.93 23.10
N ASN A 83 18.75 -17.03 23.34
CA ASN A 83 19.06 -16.56 24.69
C ASN A 83 17.95 -15.65 25.24
N ARG A 84 17.37 -16.05 26.36
CA ARG A 84 16.41 -15.26 27.14
C ARG A 84 16.78 -15.32 28.61
N THR A 85 16.55 -14.23 29.32
CA THR A 85 16.75 -14.20 30.76
C THR A 85 15.75 -15.15 31.43
N PRO A 86 16.09 -15.73 32.60
CA PRO A 86 15.16 -16.60 33.33
C PRO A 86 13.81 -15.94 33.62
N GLU A 87 13.79 -14.63 33.90
CA GLU A 87 12.58 -13.85 34.16
C GLU A 87 11.69 -13.74 32.91
N GLU A 88 12.28 -13.45 31.74
CA GLU A 88 11.53 -13.41 30.47
C GLU A 88 10.93 -14.77 30.13
N VAL A 89 11.67 -15.85 30.40
CA VAL A 89 11.16 -17.21 30.21
C VAL A 89 9.97 -17.46 31.10
N GLU A 90 10.11 -17.27 32.41
CA GLU A 90 9.04 -17.50 33.39
C GLU A 90 7.78 -16.70 33.06
N LYS A 91 7.93 -15.42 32.71
CA LYS A 91 6.82 -14.57 32.29
C LYS A 91 6.10 -15.14 31.06
N ALA A 92 6.84 -15.56 30.03
CA ALA A 92 6.25 -16.13 28.83
C ALA A 92 5.51 -17.45 29.13
N LEU A 93 6.05 -18.30 30.01
CA LEU A 93 5.40 -19.56 30.40
C LEU A 93 4.10 -19.34 31.17
N ASN A 94 4.06 -18.31 32.03
CA ASN A 94 2.85 -17.96 32.77
C ASN A 94 1.73 -17.49 31.85
N GLU A 95 2.05 -16.81 30.73
CA GLU A 95 1.06 -16.43 29.72
C GLU A 95 0.67 -17.58 28.80
N TRP A 96 1.60 -18.49 28.47
CA TRP A 96 1.39 -19.63 27.57
C TRP A 96 0.15 -20.47 27.91
N VAL A 97 -0.05 -20.72 29.21
CA VAL A 97 -1.14 -21.56 29.73
C VAL A 97 -2.46 -20.80 29.94
N LYS A 98 -2.46 -19.47 29.80
CA LYS A 98 -3.70 -18.68 29.91
C LYS A 98 -4.54 -18.80 28.65
N LYS A 99 -5.84 -18.55 28.82
CA LYS A 99 -6.78 -18.50 27.70
C LYS A 99 -6.39 -17.36 26.76
N PRO A 100 -6.27 -17.61 25.44
CA PRO A 100 -5.98 -16.56 24.48
C PRO A 100 -7.09 -15.51 24.43
N LEU A 101 -6.73 -14.29 24.03
CA LEU A 101 -7.67 -13.22 23.73
C LEU A 101 -8.69 -13.67 22.67
N LEU A 102 -9.99 -13.54 22.95
CA LEU A 102 -11.04 -13.81 21.98
C LEU A 102 -11.15 -12.67 20.97
N ALA A 103 -11.40 -13.01 19.69
CA ALA A 103 -11.64 -12.00 18.66
C ALA A 103 -12.99 -11.31 18.88
N ASN A 104 -13.03 -9.99 18.78
CA ASN A 104 -14.29 -9.27 18.71
C ASN A 104 -14.99 -9.57 17.38
N GLN A 105 -16.21 -10.10 17.46
CA GLN A 105 -17.02 -10.35 16.28
C GLN A 105 -17.73 -9.07 15.85
N LYS A 106 -17.41 -8.58 14.65
CA LYS A 106 -18.20 -7.54 14.00
C LYS A 106 -19.55 -8.14 13.63
N LYS A 107 -20.64 -7.58 14.15
CA LYS A 107 -21.97 -7.95 13.69
C LYS A 107 -22.14 -7.44 12.25
N PRO A 108 -22.66 -8.28 11.33
CA PRO A 108 -23.06 -7.81 10.01
C PRO A 108 -23.97 -6.59 10.15
N ASP A 109 -23.74 -5.57 9.31
CA ASP A 109 -24.55 -4.34 9.20
C ASP A 109 -24.50 -3.33 10.37
N GLU A 110 -23.80 -3.63 11.48
CA GLU A 110 -23.63 -2.66 12.57
C GLU A 110 -22.63 -1.55 12.17
N LYS A 111 -23.09 -0.29 12.22
CA LYS A 111 -22.23 0.87 12.01
C LYS A 111 -21.24 1.01 13.15
N ILE A 112 -19.95 1.10 12.83
CA ILE A 112 -18.88 1.23 13.82
C ILE A 112 -18.86 2.68 14.30
N LEU A 113 -19.13 2.88 15.58
CA LEU A 113 -19.08 4.17 16.27
C LEU A 113 -18.07 4.11 17.42
N PRO A 114 -17.49 5.24 17.84
CA PRO A 114 -16.57 5.28 18.98
C PRO A 114 -17.23 4.75 20.25
N LYS A 115 -16.47 3.96 21.03
CA LYS A 115 -16.90 3.40 22.32
C LYS A 115 -16.14 4.10 23.44
N PRO A 116 -16.80 4.54 24.53
CA PRO A 116 -16.15 5.29 25.62
C PRO A 116 -14.96 4.58 26.26
N ASP A 117 -15.06 3.27 26.46
CA ASP A 117 -14.07 2.46 27.19
C ASP A 117 -13.12 1.68 26.25
N ALA A 118 -13.07 2.06 24.98
CA ALA A 118 -12.20 1.42 23.98
C ALA A 118 -11.26 2.42 23.33
N ARG A 119 -10.11 1.94 22.87
CA ARG A 119 -9.24 2.68 21.96
C ARG A 119 -9.93 2.79 20.60
N ASN A 120 -10.30 4.00 20.19
CA ASN A 120 -11.00 4.25 18.93
C ASN A 120 -10.02 4.76 17.87
N ILE A 121 -9.76 3.92 16.86
CA ILE A 121 -8.81 4.21 15.79
C ILE A 121 -9.58 4.53 14.51
N LEU A 122 -9.45 5.77 14.06
CA LEU A 122 -9.94 6.22 12.76
C LEU A 122 -8.79 6.15 11.76
N ILE A 123 -8.97 5.44 10.66
CA ILE A 123 -7.93 5.26 9.65
C ILE A 123 -8.43 5.84 8.33
N THR A 124 -7.60 6.68 7.72
CA THR A 124 -7.83 7.15 6.35
C THR A 124 -6.62 6.84 5.48
N SER A 125 -6.90 6.46 4.24
CA SER A 125 -5.89 6.41 3.18
C SER A 125 -6.09 7.57 2.22
N ALA A 126 -5.00 8.15 1.71
CA ALA A 126 -5.06 9.19 0.69
C ALA A 126 -6.03 8.82 -0.43
N LEU A 127 -6.98 9.73 -0.72
CA LEU A 127 -7.99 9.53 -1.74
C LEU A 127 -7.33 9.42 -3.12
N PRO A 128 -7.35 8.25 -3.78
CA PRO A 128 -6.86 8.13 -5.15
C PRO A 128 -7.65 9.03 -6.10
N TYR A 129 -6.94 9.74 -6.97
CA TYR A 129 -7.57 10.55 -8.01
C TYR A 129 -8.24 9.66 -9.05
N VAL A 130 -9.53 9.87 -9.29
CA VAL A 130 -10.39 8.91 -9.99
C VAL A 130 -10.04 8.75 -11.47
N ASN A 131 -9.52 9.77 -12.13
CA ASN A 131 -9.37 9.75 -13.59
C ASN A 131 -8.19 8.89 -14.11
N ASN A 132 -7.48 8.17 -13.22
CA ASN A 132 -6.32 7.36 -13.54
C ASN A 132 -6.38 6.00 -12.86
N VAL A 133 -6.08 4.94 -13.61
CA VAL A 133 -5.92 3.60 -13.02
C VAL A 133 -4.72 3.61 -12.07
N PRO A 134 -4.87 3.15 -10.81
CA PRO A 134 -3.79 3.15 -9.83
C PRO A 134 -2.72 2.13 -10.20
N HIS A 135 -1.44 2.51 -10.05
CA HIS A 135 -0.31 1.59 -10.14
C HIS A 135 0.11 1.07 -8.76
N LEU A 136 1.00 0.07 -8.73
CA LEU A 136 1.45 -0.54 -7.47
C LEU A 136 2.04 0.46 -6.47
N GLY A 137 2.68 1.52 -6.99
CA GLY A 137 3.19 2.64 -6.18
C GLY A 137 2.09 3.42 -5.46
N ASN A 138 0.96 3.70 -6.11
CA ASN A 138 -0.19 4.32 -5.43
C ASN A 138 -0.74 3.39 -4.35
N LEU A 139 -0.83 2.10 -4.67
CA LEU A 139 -1.37 1.09 -3.77
C LEU A 139 -0.52 0.97 -2.48
N ILE A 140 0.78 0.74 -2.59
CA ILE A 140 1.67 0.64 -1.40
C ILE A 140 1.84 1.98 -0.68
N GLY A 141 1.80 3.09 -1.44
CA GLY A 141 1.90 4.47 -0.98
C GLY A 141 0.86 4.85 0.07
N SER A 142 -0.35 4.28 -0.03
CA SER A 142 -1.44 4.65 0.86
C SER A 142 -2.37 3.49 1.19
N LEU A 143 -3.06 2.91 0.20
CA LEU A 143 -4.23 2.07 0.47
C LEU A 143 -3.86 0.71 1.08
N LEU A 144 -2.87 0.01 0.53
CA LEU A 144 -2.40 -1.26 1.09
C LEU A 144 -1.76 -1.07 2.46
N SER A 145 -0.98 0.00 2.66
CA SER A 145 -0.38 0.33 3.96
C SER A 145 -1.45 0.55 5.04
N ALA A 146 -2.50 1.31 4.72
CA ALA A 146 -3.62 1.54 5.64
C ALA A 146 -4.43 0.28 5.93
N ASP A 147 -4.67 -0.57 4.92
CA ASP A 147 -5.37 -1.84 5.09
C ASP A 147 -4.64 -2.78 6.06
N VAL A 148 -3.32 -2.92 5.93
CA VAL A 148 -2.50 -3.71 6.86
C VAL A 148 -2.65 -3.18 8.30
N PHE A 149 -2.56 -1.87 8.50
CA PHE A 149 -2.72 -1.31 9.84
C PHE A 149 -4.15 -1.49 10.38
N ALA A 150 -5.18 -1.33 9.54
CA ALA A 150 -6.58 -1.54 9.93
C ALA A 150 -6.84 -2.98 10.38
N ARG A 151 -6.33 -3.96 9.63
CA ARG A 151 -6.39 -5.39 9.98
C ARG A 151 -5.68 -5.68 11.30
N TYR A 152 -4.50 -5.10 11.50
CA TYR A 152 -3.78 -5.19 12.76
C TYR A 152 -4.60 -4.62 13.93
N CYS A 153 -5.17 -3.41 13.79
CA CYS A 153 -6.00 -2.81 14.84
C CYS A 153 -7.22 -3.67 15.18
N ARG A 154 -7.87 -4.26 14.17
CA ARG A 154 -8.98 -5.21 14.37
C ARG A 154 -8.54 -6.46 15.14
N LEU A 155 -7.37 -7.03 14.81
CA LEU A 155 -6.81 -8.17 15.56
C LEU A 155 -6.49 -7.81 17.02
N ARG A 156 -6.08 -6.56 17.29
CA ARG A 156 -5.88 -6.04 18.65
C ARG A 156 -7.18 -5.70 19.38
N ASN A 157 -8.33 -6.01 18.79
CA ASN A 157 -9.66 -5.66 19.30
C ASN A 157 -9.90 -4.14 19.48
N TYR A 158 -9.12 -3.29 18.79
CA TYR A 158 -9.36 -1.85 18.78
C TYR A 158 -10.62 -1.53 18.00
N ASN A 159 -11.38 -0.53 18.47
CA ASN A 159 -12.55 -0.07 17.75
C ASN A 159 -12.09 0.72 16.52
N THR A 160 -12.13 0.07 15.36
CA THR A 160 -11.43 0.55 14.16
C THR A 160 -12.42 0.90 13.07
N LEU A 161 -12.33 2.11 12.52
CA LEU A 161 -13.06 2.52 11.32
C LEU A 161 -12.06 2.89 10.23
N TYR A 162 -12.04 2.14 9.13
CA TYR A 162 -11.18 2.39 7.98
C TYR A 162 -11.96 2.93 6.78
N ILE A 163 -11.69 4.19 6.42
CA ILE A 163 -12.38 4.93 5.36
C ILE A 163 -11.42 5.32 4.24
N CYS A 164 -11.89 5.21 3.00
CA CYS A 164 -11.25 5.82 1.84
C CYS A 164 -12.31 6.13 0.77
N GLY A 165 -11.90 6.61 -0.39
CA GLY A 165 -12.77 6.90 -1.51
C GLY A 165 -12.02 7.50 -2.67
N THR A 166 -12.72 7.86 -3.73
CA THR A 166 -12.15 8.54 -4.89
C THR A 166 -12.21 10.05 -4.74
N ASP A 167 -11.11 10.71 -5.09
CA ASP A 167 -11.08 12.15 -5.34
C ASP A 167 -11.48 12.42 -6.79
N GLU A 168 -12.57 13.15 -7.00
CA GLU A 168 -13.26 13.23 -8.28
C GLU A 168 -13.24 14.61 -8.93
N TYR A 169 -12.94 15.67 -8.19
CA TYR A 169 -13.08 17.04 -8.67
C TYR A 169 -11.83 17.57 -9.37
N GLY A 170 -11.95 18.77 -9.95
CA GLY A 170 -10.82 19.50 -10.50
C GLY A 170 -10.60 19.30 -12.00
N THR A 171 -9.66 20.07 -12.52
CA THR A 171 -9.48 20.25 -13.97
C THR A 171 -9.10 18.97 -14.69
N ALA A 172 -8.33 18.08 -14.07
CA ALA A 172 -7.84 16.89 -14.75
C ALA A 172 -8.96 15.88 -15.04
N THR A 173 -10.01 15.84 -14.21
CA THR A 173 -11.27 15.13 -14.52
C THR A 173 -11.96 15.76 -15.72
N GLU A 174 -12.11 17.09 -15.78
CA GLU A 174 -12.72 17.77 -16.94
C GLU A 174 -11.91 17.54 -18.22
N THR A 175 -10.57 17.56 -18.15
CA THR A 175 -9.68 17.25 -19.28
C THR A 175 -9.92 15.83 -19.78
N LYS A 176 -9.89 14.86 -18.87
CA LYS A 176 -10.03 13.45 -19.23
C LYS A 176 -11.43 13.14 -19.76
N ALA A 177 -12.46 13.76 -19.18
CA ALA A 177 -13.82 13.68 -19.68
C ALA A 177 -13.94 14.19 -21.11
N LEU A 178 -13.29 15.32 -21.44
CA LEU A 178 -13.25 15.87 -22.78
C LEU A 178 -12.51 14.94 -23.77
N GLU A 179 -11.36 14.40 -23.38
CA GLU A 179 -10.61 13.42 -24.18
C GLU A 179 -11.42 12.16 -24.48
N GLU A 180 -12.14 11.63 -23.48
CA GLU A 180 -12.99 10.45 -23.60
C GLU A 180 -14.40 10.77 -24.11
N LYS A 181 -14.67 12.03 -24.49
CA LYS A 181 -15.96 12.51 -25.03
C LYS A 181 -17.17 12.17 -24.15
N CYS A 182 -17.03 12.36 -22.84
CA CYS A 182 -18.08 12.14 -21.85
C CYS A 182 -18.17 13.30 -20.84
N THR A 183 -19.14 13.26 -19.94
CA THR A 183 -19.25 14.24 -18.85
C THR A 183 -18.29 13.90 -17.69
N PRO A 184 -17.87 14.89 -16.88
CA PRO A 184 -17.08 14.64 -15.66
C PRO A 184 -17.70 13.58 -14.74
N ARG A 185 -19.04 13.57 -14.59
CA ARG A 185 -19.72 12.57 -13.78
C ARG A 185 -19.57 11.15 -14.36
N GLN A 186 -19.79 10.99 -15.66
CA GLN A 186 -19.69 9.68 -16.32
C GLN A 186 -18.28 9.08 -16.23
N ILE A 187 -17.23 9.92 -16.36
CA ILE A 187 -15.86 9.42 -16.22
C ILE A 187 -15.56 9.01 -14.78
N CYS A 188 -16.01 9.79 -13.79
CA CYS A 188 -15.85 9.43 -12.38
C CYS A 188 -16.56 8.11 -12.05
N ASP A 189 -17.80 7.92 -12.53
CA ASP A 189 -18.56 6.68 -12.33
C ASP A 189 -17.82 5.47 -12.93
N LYS A 190 -17.36 5.60 -14.19
CA LYS A 190 -16.57 4.55 -14.87
C LYS A 190 -15.32 4.15 -14.09
N TYR A 191 -14.54 5.13 -13.64
CA TYR A 191 -13.27 4.84 -12.99
C TYR A 191 -13.43 4.46 -11.50
N TYR A 192 -14.47 4.94 -10.82
CA TYR A 192 -14.82 4.45 -9.48
C TYR A 192 -15.03 2.93 -9.49
N ASP A 193 -15.73 2.40 -10.49
CA ASP A 193 -15.91 0.96 -10.69
C ASP A 193 -14.60 0.22 -10.96
N ILE A 194 -13.66 0.84 -11.69
CA ILE A 194 -12.32 0.27 -11.93
C ILE A 194 -11.53 0.19 -10.64
N HIS A 195 -11.49 1.28 -9.86
CA HIS A 195 -10.79 1.36 -8.58
C HIS A 195 -11.33 0.31 -7.60
N THR A 196 -12.65 0.24 -7.43
CA THR A 196 -13.28 -0.70 -6.50
C THR A 196 -12.99 -2.16 -6.87
N LYS A 197 -13.00 -2.52 -8.16
CA LYS A 197 -12.60 -3.87 -8.62
C LYS A 197 -11.15 -4.19 -8.29
N ILE A 198 -10.23 -3.27 -8.57
CA ILE A 198 -8.80 -3.44 -8.25
C ILE A 198 -8.62 -3.64 -6.74
N TYR A 199 -9.23 -2.77 -5.93
CA TYR A 199 -9.08 -2.83 -4.47
C TYR A 199 -9.69 -4.08 -3.86
N LYS A 200 -10.81 -4.55 -4.41
CA LYS A 200 -11.40 -5.84 -4.03
C LYS A 200 -10.47 -7.00 -4.36
N TRP A 201 -9.84 -7.00 -5.53
CA TRP A 201 -8.88 -8.05 -5.91
C TRP A 201 -7.63 -8.07 -5.03
N PHE A 202 -7.12 -6.89 -4.66
CA PHE A 202 -6.06 -6.72 -3.67
C PHE A 202 -6.51 -6.94 -2.22
N GLN A 203 -7.79 -7.29 -1.99
CA GLN A 203 -8.36 -7.60 -0.68
C GLN A 203 -8.23 -6.44 0.32
N LEU A 204 -8.44 -5.20 -0.13
CA LEU A 204 -8.51 -4.05 0.77
C LEU A 204 -9.85 -4.03 1.52
N ASP A 205 -9.80 -4.06 2.85
CA ASP A 205 -10.96 -4.24 3.73
C ASP A 205 -11.40 -2.90 4.35
N PHE A 206 -11.88 -2.01 3.48
CA PHE A 206 -12.50 -0.75 3.89
C PHE A 206 -13.82 -1.02 4.62
N ASP A 207 -14.08 -0.29 5.70
CA ASP A 207 -15.41 -0.26 6.31
C ASP A 207 -16.40 0.52 5.43
N TYR A 208 -15.90 1.51 4.69
CA TYR A 208 -16.64 2.20 3.64
C TYR A 208 -15.70 2.86 2.62
N PHE A 209 -15.98 2.65 1.34
CA PHE A 209 -15.24 3.26 0.22
C PHE A 209 -16.16 4.23 -0.55
N GLY A 210 -16.05 5.53 -0.26
CA GLY A 210 -16.95 6.57 -0.78
C GLY A 210 -16.38 7.38 -1.93
N ARG A 211 -16.95 8.58 -2.13
CA ARG A 211 -16.68 9.48 -3.25
C ARG A 211 -16.75 10.93 -2.78
N THR A 212 -15.94 11.83 -3.34
CA THR A 212 -16.04 13.26 -3.02
C THR A 212 -17.20 13.97 -3.73
N SER A 213 -17.76 13.41 -4.80
CA SER A 213 -18.85 14.03 -5.57
C SER A 213 -20.26 13.80 -4.97
N THR A 214 -20.44 14.15 -3.69
CA THR A 214 -21.70 13.93 -2.93
C THR A 214 -22.25 15.22 -2.32
N GLU A 215 -23.53 15.22 -1.97
CA GLU A 215 -24.16 16.38 -1.31
C GLU A 215 -23.55 16.65 0.08
N LYS A 216 -23.19 15.60 0.83
CA LYS A 216 -22.49 15.73 2.12
C LYS A 216 -21.14 16.43 1.97
N GLN A 217 -20.42 16.22 0.87
CA GLN A 217 -19.19 16.97 0.58
C GLN A 217 -19.49 18.46 0.49
N THR A 218 -20.50 18.84 -0.31
CA THR A 218 -20.88 20.24 -0.49
C THR A 218 -21.27 20.87 0.84
N GLN A 219 -22.14 20.21 1.61
CA GLN A 219 -22.61 20.72 2.91
C GLN A 219 -21.44 20.95 3.90
N ILE A 220 -20.58 19.95 4.08
CA ILE A 220 -19.49 20.02 5.07
C ILE A 220 -18.38 20.98 4.63
N CYS A 221 -18.03 20.98 3.34
CA CYS A 221 -17.03 21.90 2.82
C CYS A 221 -17.48 23.37 2.96
N GLN A 222 -18.74 23.66 2.64
CA GLN A 222 -19.31 24.99 2.79
C GLN A 222 -19.41 25.42 4.27
N ASP A 223 -19.75 24.51 5.18
CA ASP A 223 -19.78 24.77 6.62
C ASP A 223 -18.39 25.15 7.17
N ILE A 224 -17.34 24.37 6.83
CA ILE A 224 -15.95 24.69 7.20
C ILE A 224 -15.53 26.04 6.61
N PHE A 225 -15.83 26.28 5.33
CA PHE A 225 -15.57 27.57 4.69
C PHE A 225 -16.20 28.74 5.46
N TRP A 226 -17.48 28.64 5.82
CA TRP A 226 -18.17 29.70 6.55
C TRP A 226 -17.60 29.94 7.94
N LYS A 227 -17.16 28.90 8.64
CA LYS A 227 -16.48 29.03 9.93
C LYS A 227 -15.16 29.78 9.80
N LEU A 228 -14.36 29.47 8.78
CA LEU A 228 -13.11 30.17 8.49
C LEU A 228 -13.37 31.62 8.06
N HIS A 229 -14.36 31.85 7.19
CA HIS A 229 -14.73 33.18 6.70
C HIS A 229 -15.22 34.10 7.84
N LYS A 230 -16.07 33.61 8.75
CA LYS A 230 -16.57 34.37 9.92
C LYS A 230 -15.47 34.82 10.89
N ARG A 231 -14.25 34.30 10.73
CA ARG A 231 -13.09 34.56 11.59
C ARG A 231 -11.99 35.35 10.87
N ASP A 232 -12.29 35.93 9.71
CA ASP A 232 -11.35 36.70 8.89
C ASP A 232 -10.09 35.92 8.50
N LEU A 233 -10.23 34.59 8.36
CA LEU A 233 -9.18 33.68 7.89
C LEU A 233 -9.24 33.45 6.37
N VAL A 234 -10.25 34.01 5.71
CA VAL A 234 -10.39 34.00 4.26
C VAL A 234 -10.47 35.43 3.76
N PHE A 235 -9.67 35.77 2.75
CA PHE A 235 -9.68 37.09 2.13
C PHE A 235 -9.78 37.00 0.60
N LYS A 236 -10.13 38.12 -0.04
CA LYS A 236 -10.26 38.25 -1.49
C LYS A 236 -8.98 38.85 -2.07
N ASP A 237 -8.53 38.31 -3.19
CA ASP A 237 -7.45 38.90 -3.99
C ASP A 237 -7.68 38.60 -5.48
N ILE A 238 -7.07 39.39 -6.36
CA ILE A 238 -7.24 39.29 -7.81
C ILE A 238 -6.10 38.47 -8.40
N VAL A 239 -6.44 37.50 -9.24
CA VAL A 239 -5.46 36.75 -10.04
C VAL A 239 -5.63 37.10 -11.51
N GLU A 240 -4.51 37.41 -12.17
CA GLU A 240 -4.47 37.56 -13.63
C GLU A 240 -4.27 36.21 -14.29
N GLN A 241 -5.17 35.85 -15.20
CA GLN A 241 -5.16 34.56 -15.89
C GLN A 241 -5.48 34.73 -17.37
N LEU A 242 -5.01 33.79 -18.18
CA LEU A 242 -5.35 33.73 -19.59
C LEU A 242 -6.77 33.18 -19.78
N TYR A 243 -7.60 33.93 -20.49
CA TYR A 243 -8.98 33.57 -20.84
C TYR A 243 -9.10 33.37 -22.34
N CYS A 244 -9.72 32.28 -22.75
CA CYS A 244 -10.02 32.02 -24.16
C CYS A 244 -11.47 32.39 -24.46
N ASP A 245 -11.68 33.45 -25.26
CA ASP A 245 -13.03 33.88 -25.66
C ASP A 245 -13.73 32.87 -26.58
N THR A 246 -13.01 32.01 -27.29
CA THR A 246 -13.64 30.95 -28.09
C THR A 246 -14.10 29.78 -27.24
N CYS A 247 -13.28 29.35 -26.28
CA CYS A 247 -13.62 28.24 -25.37
C CYS A 247 -14.45 28.69 -24.15
N GLN A 248 -14.67 30.00 -24.01
CA GLN A 248 -15.40 30.66 -22.93
C GLN A 248 -14.96 30.18 -21.55
N ARG A 249 -13.64 30.14 -21.32
CA ARG A 249 -13.04 29.68 -20.06
C ARG A 249 -11.68 30.30 -19.77
N PHE A 250 -11.33 30.37 -18.50
CA PHE A 250 -9.94 30.54 -18.07
C PHE A 250 -9.13 29.28 -18.40
N LEU A 251 -7.88 29.48 -18.80
CA LEU A 251 -6.97 28.43 -19.22
C LEU A 251 -6.02 28.10 -18.06
N ALA A 252 -6.07 26.86 -17.59
CA ALA A 252 -5.00 26.30 -16.78
C ALA A 252 -3.71 26.20 -17.60
N ASP A 253 -2.55 26.22 -16.95
CA ASP A 253 -1.22 26.20 -17.60
C ASP A 253 -1.06 25.09 -18.65
N ARG A 254 -1.64 23.90 -18.39
CA ARG A 254 -1.66 22.76 -19.32
C ARG A 254 -2.40 23.01 -20.64
N TYR A 255 -3.28 24.01 -20.69
CA TYR A 255 -4.03 24.43 -21.87
C TYR A 255 -3.43 25.66 -22.55
N VAL A 256 -2.27 26.11 -22.08
CA VAL A 256 -1.54 27.24 -22.66
C VAL A 256 -0.22 26.71 -23.19
N ALA A 257 0.11 27.06 -24.43
CA ALA A 257 1.49 27.08 -24.86
C ALA A 257 1.80 28.39 -25.57
N GLY A 258 3.07 28.71 -25.70
CA GLY A 258 3.52 29.89 -26.41
C GLY A 258 5.04 29.90 -26.52
N THR A 259 5.56 31.03 -26.95
CA THR A 259 7.00 31.24 -27.03
C THR A 259 7.58 31.53 -25.64
N CYS A 260 8.64 30.81 -25.27
CA CYS A 260 9.35 30.98 -24.01
C CYS A 260 9.81 32.44 -23.83
N PRO A 261 9.50 33.08 -22.69
CA PRO A 261 9.87 34.48 -22.46
C PRO A 261 11.38 34.67 -22.40
N ASP A 262 12.13 33.63 -22.01
CA ASP A 262 13.58 33.67 -21.90
C ASP A 262 14.25 34.06 -23.23
N PRO A 263 14.93 35.23 -23.28
CA PRO A 263 15.60 35.72 -24.47
C PRO A 263 16.65 34.75 -25.05
N ALA A 264 17.28 33.93 -24.20
CA ALA A 264 18.29 32.96 -24.62
C ALA A 264 17.69 31.67 -25.19
N CYS A 265 16.39 31.40 -24.96
CA CYS A 265 15.74 30.15 -25.34
C CYS A 265 14.81 30.31 -26.56
N LYS A 266 13.85 31.24 -26.45
CA LYS A 266 12.78 31.52 -27.42
C LYS A 266 12.10 30.27 -28.01
N TYR A 267 11.96 29.20 -27.21
CA TYR A 267 11.27 27.99 -27.64
C TYR A 267 9.78 28.27 -27.90
N ASN A 268 9.29 27.93 -29.08
CA ASN A 268 8.02 28.40 -29.64
C ASN A 268 6.79 27.66 -29.10
N ASP A 269 7.00 26.60 -28.30
CA ASP A 269 5.95 25.71 -27.77
C ASP A 269 6.20 25.40 -26.30
N ALA A 270 6.65 26.40 -25.53
CA ALA A 270 6.76 26.31 -24.08
C ALA A 270 5.36 26.21 -23.45
N ARG A 271 5.22 25.40 -22.40
CA ARG A 271 3.96 25.25 -21.66
C ARG A 271 3.77 26.41 -20.68
N GLY A 272 2.54 26.57 -20.19
CA GLY A 272 2.19 27.64 -19.24
C GLY A 272 2.86 27.56 -17.87
N ASP A 273 3.47 26.43 -17.53
CA ASP A 273 4.13 26.15 -16.25
C ASP A 273 5.66 26.00 -16.37
N GLN A 274 6.12 25.47 -17.51
CA GLN A 274 7.53 25.18 -17.74
C GLN A 274 7.88 25.16 -19.23
N CYS A 275 9.06 25.69 -19.57
CA CYS A 275 9.64 25.50 -20.90
C CYS A 275 10.40 24.16 -20.97
N ASP A 276 9.94 23.23 -21.81
CA ASP A 276 10.58 21.92 -21.94
C ASP A 276 11.97 21.96 -22.60
N LYS A 277 12.35 23.07 -23.26
CA LYS A 277 13.69 23.24 -23.87
C LYS A 277 14.76 23.71 -22.89
N CYS A 278 14.48 24.74 -22.09
CA CYS A 278 15.45 25.29 -21.13
C CYS A 278 15.18 24.92 -19.67
N GLY A 279 14.07 24.26 -19.38
CA GLY A 279 13.68 23.83 -18.03
C GLY A 279 13.16 24.96 -17.13
N LYS A 280 13.17 26.21 -17.58
CA LYS A 280 12.74 27.38 -16.81
C LYS A 280 11.24 27.29 -16.47
N LEU A 281 10.92 27.52 -15.20
CA LEU A 281 9.54 27.73 -14.75
C LEU A 281 9.07 29.10 -15.21
N VAL A 282 7.87 29.15 -15.77
CA VAL A 282 7.27 30.36 -16.35
C VAL A 282 5.84 30.46 -15.86
N ASN A 283 5.33 31.69 -15.72
CA ASN A 283 3.89 31.88 -15.54
C ASN A 283 3.22 31.97 -16.92
N ALA A 284 2.03 31.40 -17.08
CA ALA A 284 1.36 31.35 -18.37
C ALA A 284 1.14 32.75 -19.00
N ILE A 285 0.90 33.77 -18.18
CA ILE A 285 0.74 35.17 -18.62
C ILE A 285 2.03 35.80 -19.17
N GLU A 286 3.20 35.22 -18.86
CA GLU A 286 4.50 35.68 -19.34
C GLU A 286 4.86 35.10 -20.71
N LEU A 287 4.14 34.09 -21.19
CA LEU A 287 4.40 33.49 -22.50
C LEU A 287 4.19 34.52 -23.61
N ILE A 288 5.12 34.56 -24.55
CA ILE A 288 5.03 35.39 -25.75
C ILE A 288 4.12 34.66 -26.75
N GLU A 289 3.16 35.35 -27.35
CA GLU A 289 2.18 34.74 -28.27
C GLU A 289 1.51 33.50 -27.67
N PRO A 290 0.81 33.62 -26.52
CA PRO A 290 0.15 32.49 -25.92
C PRO A 290 -0.94 31.96 -26.86
N LYS A 291 -1.16 30.65 -26.83
CA LYS A 291 -2.14 29.93 -27.64
C LYS A 291 -2.90 28.96 -26.75
N CYS A 292 -4.21 28.92 -26.93
CA CYS A 292 -5.05 27.90 -26.33
C CYS A 292 -4.77 26.55 -27.01
N GLN A 293 -4.37 25.52 -26.25
CA GLN A 293 -4.14 24.18 -26.80
C GLN A 293 -5.42 23.50 -27.30
N ILE A 294 -6.60 24.00 -26.90
CA ILE A 294 -7.91 23.45 -27.28
C ILE A 294 -8.32 23.96 -28.67
N CYS A 295 -8.36 25.28 -28.87
CA CYS A 295 -8.87 25.90 -30.10
C CYS A 295 -7.81 26.61 -30.95
N ARG A 296 -6.56 26.65 -30.49
CA ARG A 296 -5.40 27.33 -31.13
C ARG A 296 -5.46 28.85 -31.21
N ASN A 297 -6.53 29.49 -30.75
CA ASN A 297 -6.64 30.95 -30.70
C ASN A 297 -5.81 31.57 -29.56
N THR A 298 -5.47 32.84 -29.73
CA THR A 298 -4.73 33.65 -28.74
C THR A 298 -5.65 34.00 -27.56
N PRO A 299 -5.34 33.60 -26.32
CA PRO A 299 -6.09 34.00 -25.15
C PRO A 299 -5.73 35.44 -24.71
N GLN A 300 -6.64 36.06 -23.95
CA GLN A 300 -6.51 37.41 -23.40
C GLN A 300 -6.24 37.33 -21.90
N ILE A 301 -5.45 38.24 -21.34
CA ILE A 301 -5.29 38.34 -19.88
C ILE A 301 -6.59 38.95 -19.31
N LYS A 302 -7.23 38.26 -18.37
CA LYS A 302 -8.37 38.76 -17.60
C LYS A 302 -8.08 38.65 -16.10
N LYS A 303 -8.59 39.63 -15.36
CA LYS A 303 -8.59 39.64 -13.89
C LYS A 303 -9.75 38.79 -13.39
N SER A 304 -9.48 37.91 -12.43
CA SER A 304 -10.46 37.03 -11.80
C SER A 304 -10.35 37.18 -10.30
N ASP A 305 -11.47 37.44 -9.62
CA ASP A 305 -11.52 37.49 -8.16
C ASP A 305 -11.40 36.07 -7.57
N HIS A 306 -10.57 35.92 -6.55
CA HIS A 306 -10.32 34.65 -5.86
C HIS A 306 -10.30 34.80 -4.35
N LEU A 307 -10.74 33.73 -3.67
CA LEU A 307 -10.60 33.60 -2.22
C LEU A 307 -9.30 32.89 -1.86
N PHE A 308 -8.66 33.37 -0.79
CA PHE A 308 -7.42 32.85 -0.23
C PHE A 308 -7.60 32.49 1.23
N LEU A 309 -7.08 31.34 1.64
CA LEU A 309 -6.92 30.96 3.03
C LEU A 309 -5.66 31.61 3.59
N ASP A 310 -5.80 32.37 4.67
CA ASP A 310 -4.72 33.06 5.37
C ASP A 310 -3.95 32.11 6.29
N LEU A 311 -3.16 31.21 5.67
CA LEU A 311 -2.28 30.30 6.39
C LEU A 311 -1.26 31.02 7.31
N PRO A 312 -0.70 32.20 6.98
CA PRO A 312 0.14 32.95 7.92
C PRO A 312 -0.53 33.17 9.29
N LYS A 313 -1.81 33.56 9.33
CA LYS A 313 -2.56 33.72 10.59
C LYS A 313 -2.74 32.42 11.35
N LEU A 314 -2.85 31.29 10.64
CA LEU A 314 -3.08 29.96 11.22
C LEU A 314 -1.79 29.24 11.64
N GLN A 315 -0.64 29.69 11.14
CA GLN A 315 0.65 29.02 11.38
C GLN A 315 0.97 28.80 12.87
N PRO A 316 0.75 29.75 13.81
CA PRO A 316 1.06 29.51 15.22
C PRO A 316 0.29 28.33 15.81
N GLU A 317 -0.98 28.18 15.45
CA GLU A 317 -1.85 27.10 15.93
C GLU A 317 -1.44 25.77 15.29
N VAL A 318 -1.19 25.75 13.97
CA VAL A 318 -0.68 24.57 13.26
C VAL A 318 0.67 24.12 13.81
N ARG A 319 1.58 25.05 14.11
CA ARG A 319 2.89 24.74 14.69
C ARG A 319 2.73 24.10 16.07
N SER A 320 1.93 24.70 16.94
CA SER A 320 1.68 24.18 18.29
C SER A 320 1.07 22.77 18.26
N TRP A 321 0.08 22.56 17.38
CA TRP A 321 -0.50 21.23 17.16
C TRP A 321 0.53 20.23 16.62
N PHE A 322 1.31 20.61 15.61
CA PHE A 322 2.33 19.74 15.00
C PHE A 322 3.39 19.30 16.00
N ASP A 323 3.94 20.23 16.80
CA ASP A 323 4.98 19.92 17.79
C ASP A 323 4.48 18.89 18.83
N LYS A 324 3.19 18.95 19.20
CA LYS A 324 2.54 17.96 20.08
C LYS A 324 2.26 16.64 19.37
N SER A 325 1.59 16.69 18.22
CA SER A 325 1.12 15.52 17.47
C SER A 325 2.27 14.69 16.93
N CYS A 326 3.27 15.32 16.32
CA CYS A 326 4.46 14.66 15.78
C CYS A 326 5.22 13.86 16.85
N LYS A 327 5.39 14.45 18.05
CA LYS A 327 6.10 13.82 19.16
C LYS A 327 5.34 12.65 19.78
N THR A 328 4.03 12.80 19.97
CA THR A 328 3.21 11.81 20.70
C THR A 328 2.63 10.73 19.79
N GLY A 329 2.37 11.06 18.53
CA GLY A 329 1.76 10.16 17.56
C GLY A 329 2.75 9.40 16.69
N HIS A 330 4.06 9.49 16.95
CA HIS A 330 5.10 8.73 16.23
C HIS A 330 5.05 8.87 14.71
N TRP A 331 4.98 10.11 14.20
CA TRP A 331 4.96 10.36 12.76
C TRP A 331 6.19 9.76 12.08
N THR A 332 6.03 9.33 10.82
CA THR A 332 7.16 8.91 9.99
C THR A 332 8.16 10.04 9.80
N SER A 333 9.45 9.72 9.74
CA SER A 333 10.52 10.72 9.56
C SER A 333 10.30 11.58 8.32
N THR A 334 9.86 10.98 7.22
CA THR A 334 9.55 11.69 5.96
C THR A 334 8.44 12.72 6.16
N ALA A 335 7.34 12.35 6.82
CA ALA A 335 6.25 13.29 7.11
C ALA A 335 6.70 14.43 8.04
N SER A 336 7.44 14.11 9.10
CA SER A 336 7.95 15.09 10.06
C SER A 336 8.89 16.10 9.38
N SER A 337 9.86 15.63 8.58
CA SER A 337 10.83 16.49 7.91
C SER A 337 10.20 17.42 6.88
N ILE A 338 9.24 16.94 6.09
CA ILE A 338 8.53 17.77 5.10
C ILE A 338 7.71 18.85 5.80
N THR A 339 7.00 18.48 6.87
CA THR A 339 6.16 19.42 7.61
C THR A 339 7.00 20.51 8.29
N GLU A 340 8.10 20.12 8.93
CA GLU A 340 9.03 21.04 9.57
C GLU A 340 9.61 22.05 8.55
N ALA A 341 9.98 21.58 7.34
CA ALA A 341 10.46 22.46 6.28
C ALA A 341 9.43 23.52 5.87
N TRP A 342 8.16 23.12 5.69
CA TRP A 342 7.07 24.05 5.35
C TRP A 342 6.82 25.09 6.44
N LEU A 343 6.85 24.68 7.71
CA LEU A 343 6.61 25.59 8.84
C LEU A 343 7.78 26.56 9.04
N ASN A 344 9.02 26.14 8.79
CA ASN A 344 10.21 26.97 8.93
C ASN A 344 10.36 28.00 7.80
N GLU A 345 9.88 27.70 6.59
CA GLU A 345 9.83 28.67 5.49
C GLU A 345 8.82 29.81 5.75
N GLY A 346 7.80 29.54 6.58
CA GLY A 346 6.68 30.43 6.84
C GLY A 346 5.57 30.25 5.80
N LEU A 347 4.40 29.85 6.29
CA LEU A 347 3.23 29.56 5.46
C LEU A 347 2.77 30.81 4.71
N LYS A 348 2.41 30.63 3.45
CA LYS A 348 1.89 31.70 2.57
C LYS A 348 0.40 31.53 2.34
N PRO A 349 -0.35 32.61 2.06
CA PRO A 349 -1.75 32.48 1.68
C PRO A 349 -1.93 31.54 0.49
N ARG A 350 -3.00 30.74 0.50
CA ARG A 350 -3.29 29.78 -0.57
C ARG A 350 -4.65 30.05 -1.18
N CYS A 351 -4.70 30.20 -2.51
CA CYS A 351 -5.95 30.36 -3.24
C CYS A 351 -6.80 29.09 -3.15
N ILE A 352 -8.01 29.21 -2.60
CA ILE A 352 -8.96 28.11 -2.37
C ILE A 352 -10.10 28.06 -3.38
N THR A 353 -10.08 28.87 -4.45
CA THR A 353 -11.13 28.90 -5.48
C THR A 353 -10.56 28.71 -6.87
N ARG A 354 -11.36 28.17 -7.80
CA ARG A 354 -10.99 27.98 -9.21
C ARG A 354 -12.16 28.28 -10.13
N ASP A 355 -11.84 28.81 -11.30
CA ASP A 355 -12.75 29.01 -12.42
C ASP A 355 -13.02 27.70 -13.17
N LEU A 356 -13.68 26.76 -12.49
CA LEU A 356 -14.07 25.45 -13.04
C LEU A 356 -15.56 25.21 -12.79
N LYS A 357 -16.15 24.29 -13.55
CA LYS A 357 -17.56 23.89 -13.36
C LYS A 357 -17.68 22.64 -12.49
N TRP A 358 -16.73 21.72 -12.61
CA TRP A 358 -16.71 20.45 -11.88
C TRP A 358 -15.95 20.57 -10.54
N GLY A 359 -16.68 20.88 -9.48
CA GLY A 359 -16.16 21.06 -8.13
C GLY A 359 -17.25 21.43 -7.13
N THR A 360 -16.90 21.51 -5.85
CA THR A 360 -17.80 22.02 -4.81
C THR A 360 -18.04 23.52 -5.00
N GLN A 361 -19.29 23.95 -5.18
CA GLN A 361 -19.64 25.35 -5.43
C GLN A 361 -19.33 26.26 -4.23
N VAL A 362 -18.83 27.47 -4.50
CA VAL A 362 -18.54 28.47 -3.46
C VAL A 362 -19.84 29.22 -3.09
N PRO A 363 -20.27 29.19 -1.80
CA PRO A 363 -21.56 29.74 -1.40
C PRO A 363 -21.49 31.26 -1.13
N LEU A 364 -20.65 32.01 -1.86
CA LEU A 364 -20.43 33.44 -1.63
C LEU A 364 -20.90 34.26 -2.84
N GLU A 365 -21.63 35.34 -2.60
CA GLU A 365 -22.05 36.25 -3.67
C GLU A 365 -20.84 36.79 -4.45
N GLY A 366 -20.94 36.75 -5.78
CA GLY A 366 -19.84 37.06 -6.70
C GLY A 366 -18.88 35.90 -6.99
N TYR A 367 -19.11 34.71 -6.40
CA TYR A 367 -18.29 33.50 -6.59
C TYR A 367 -19.13 32.27 -6.96
N THR A 368 -20.42 32.43 -7.25
CA THR A 368 -21.36 31.33 -7.51
C THR A 368 -21.12 30.60 -8.83
N ASP A 369 -20.26 31.13 -9.69
CA ASP A 369 -19.75 30.52 -10.92
C ASP A 369 -18.37 29.86 -10.74
N LYS A 370 -17.85 29.86 -9.51
CA LYS A 370 -16.57 29.28 -9.11
C LYS A 370 -16.77 28.09 -8.19
N VAL A 371 -15.78 27.21 -8.18
CA VAL A 371 -15.71 26.07 -7.27
C VAL A 371 -14.53 26.20 -6.32
N PHE A 372 -14.61 25.52 -5.18
CA PHE A 372 -13.46 25.34 -4.32
C PHE A 372 -12.36 24.57 -5.05
N TYR A 373 -11.12 24.96 -4.77
CA TYR A 373 -9.96 24.26 -5.27
C TYR A 373 -9.85 22.89 -4.61
N VAL A 374 -9.53 21.86 -5.40
CA VAL A 374 -9.44 20.47 -4.93
C VAL A 374 -8.52 20.29 -3.71
N TRP A 375 -7.46 21.08 -3.58
CA TRP A 375 -6.57 20.96 -2.42
C TRP A 375 -7.13 21.57 -1.12
N PHE A 376 -8.21 22.35 -1.20
CA PHE A 376 -8.98 22.78 -0.03
C PHE A 376 -10.03 21.73 0.35
N ASP A 377 -10.77 21.17 -0.62
CA ASP A 377 -11.93 20.32 -0.31
C ASP A 377 -11.67 18.80 -0.37
N ALA A 378 -10.64 18.31 -1.08
CA ALA A 378 -10.36 16.88 -1.15
C ALA A 378 -10.10 16.24 0.22
N PRO A 379 -9.31 16.84 1.15
CA PRO A 379 -9.18 16.31 2.50
C PRO A 379 -10.48 16.35 3.33
N ILE A 380 -11.39 17.29 3.03
CA ILE A 380 -12.75 17.32 3.62
C ILE A 380 -13.56 16.09 3.15
N GLY A 381 -13.17 15.48 2.04
CA GLY A 381 -13.66 14.19 1.56
C GLY A 381 -13.67 13.10 2.64
N TYR A 382 -12.69 13.05 3.56
CA TYR A 382 -12.71 12.05 4.62
C TYR A 382 -13.93 12.19 5.56
N LEU A 383 -14.29 13.43 5.89
CA LEU A 383 -15.45 13.74 6.73
C LEU A 383 -16.74 13.40 5.97
N SER A 384 -16.85 13.83 4.72
CA SER A 384 -18.05 13.62 3.93
C SER A 384 -18.28 12.16 3.55
N ILE A 385 -17.22 11.40 3.29
CA ILE A 385 -17.31 9.96 3.09
C ILE A 385 -17.79 9.28 4.38
N THR A 386 -17.28 9.70 5.55
CA THR A 386 -17.76 9.18 6.84
C THR A 386 -19.23 9.57 7.10
N ALA A 387 -19.65 10.78 6.69
CA ALA A 387 -21.02 11.25 6.77
C ALA A 387 -21.98 10.48 5.85
N ASN A 388 -21.50 9.98 4.71
CA ASN A 388 -22.26 9.06 3.86
C ASN A 388 -22.28 7.62 4.43
N TYR A 389 -21.31 7.25 5.26
CA TYR A 389 -21.31 5.97 5.97
C TYR A 389 -22.30 5.96 7.15
N THR A 390 -22.39 7.05 7.92
CA THR A 390 -23.26 7.18 9.10
C THR A 390 -23.62 8.63 9.39
N ASP A 391 -24.88 8.87 9.79
CA ASP A 391 -25.33 10.21 10.22
C ASP A 391 -24.61 10.71 11.48
N LYS A 392 -24.04 9.79 12.27
CA LYS A 392 -23.29 10.08 13.52
C LYS A 392 -21.80 10.31 13.27
N TRP A 393 -21.40 10.74 12.07
CA TRP A 393 -19.99 10.89 11.67
C TRP A 393 -19.19 11.84 12.55
N GLU A 394 -19.83 12.83 13.15
CA GLU A 394 -19.21 13.77 14.10
C GLU A 394 -18.66 13.07 15.34
N GLN A 395 -19.15 11.88 15.69
CA GLN A 395 -18.56 11.12 16.80
C GLN A 395 -17.12 10.71 16.49
N TRP A 396 -16.80 10.44 15.23
CA TRP A 396 -15.44 10.14 14.79
C TRP A 396 -14.62 11.41 14.55
N TRP A 397 -15.24 12.43 13.93
CA TRP A 397 -14.51 13.60 13.43
C TRP A 397 -14.56 14.83 14.33
N LYS A 398 -15.30 14.83 15.45
CA LYS A 398 -15.38 15.95 16.40
C LYS A 398 -15.19 15.52 17.86
N GLN A 399 -14.34 14.53 18.08
CA GLN A 399 -14.01 14.00 19.42
C GLN A 399 -12.50 13.71 19.54
N PRO A 400 -11.62 14.73 19.42
CA PRO A 400 -10.16 14.56 19.42
C PRO A 400 -9.61 13.89 20.69
N ASP A 401 -10.32 13.96 21.81
CA ASP A 401 -9.90 13.31 23.07
C ASP A 401 -10.25 11.82 23.15
N LYS A 402 -11.10 11.32 22.24
CA LYS A 402 -11.61 9.94 22.24
C LYS A 402 -11.21 9.14 21.01
N VAL A 403 -10.75 9.81 19.95
CA VAL A 403 -10.44 9.22 18.65
C VAL A 403 -9.00 9.52 18.28
N GLU A 404 -8.25 8.48 17.94
CA GLU A 404 -6.93 8.60 17.34
C GLU A 404 -7.04 8.46 15.81
N LEU A 405 -6.71 9.52 15.08
CA LEU A 405 -6.69 9.54 13.62
C LEU A 405 -5.31 9.17 13.07
N PHE A 406 -5.27 8.10 12.28
CA PHE A 406 -4.13 7.63 11.50
C PHE A 406 -4.36 7.91 10.02
N GLN A 407 -3.44 8.63 9.37
CA GLN A 407 -3.52 8.91 7.93
C GLN A 407 -2.32 8.34 7.18
N PHE A 408 -2.59 7.64 6.07
CA PHE A 408 -1.57 6.97 5.25
C PHE A 408 -1.51 7.59 3.85
N MET A 409 -0.31 8.00 3.42
CA MET A 409 -0.09 8.66 2.14
C MET A 409 1.35 8.60 1.65
N ALA A 410 1.55 8.92 0.36
CA ALA A 410 2.87 9.22 -0.18
C ALA A 410 3.30 10.65 0.18
N LYS A 411 4.61 10.91 0.12
CA LYS A 411 5.24 12.16 0.58
C LYS A 411 4.72 13.45 -0.06
N ASP A 412 4.21 13.39 -1.29
CA ASP A 412 3.59 14.52 -2.00
C ASP A 412 2.31 15.03 -1.32
N ASN A 413 1.58 14.15 -0.64
CA ASN A 413 0.35 14.52 0.05
C ASN A 413 0.56 15.07 1.47
N VAL A 414 1.78 14.97 2.01
CA VAL A 414 2.08 15.38 3.40
C VAL A 414 1.71 16.84 3.68
N PRO A 415 2.08 17.85 2.86
CA PRO A 415 1.73 19.24 3.16
C PRO A 415 0.23 19.49 3.30
N PHE A 416 -0.59 18.73 2.58
CA PHE A 416 -2.04 18.89 2.60
C PHE A 416 -2.65 18.37 3.90
N HIS A 417 -2.07 17.31 4.48
CA HIS A 417 -2.59 16.66 5.67
C HIS A 417 -1.86 17.08 6.96
N ALA A 418 -0.68 17.71 6.82
CA ALA A 418 0.09 18.23 7.94
C ALA A 418 0.01 19.76 8.07
N VAL A 419 -0.44 20.48 7.04
CA VAL A 419 -0.54 21.95 7.06
C VAL A 419 -1.93 22.41 6.67
N ILE A 420 -2.33 22.22 5.42
CA ILE A 420 -3.52 22.89 4.87
C ILE A 420 -4.80 22.41 5.55
N PHE A 421 -5.01 21.09 5.62
CA PHE A 421 -6.21 20.52 6.23
C PHE A 421 -6.26 20.74 7.75
N PRO A 422 -5.19 20.50 8.53
CA PRO A 422 -5.15 20.91 9.93
C PRO A 422 -5.45 22.40 10.14
N ALA A 423 -4.92 23.29 9.29
CA ALA A 423 -5.22 24.72 9.37
C ALA A 423 -6.71 25.00 9.19
N CYS A 424 -7.38 24.34 8.23
CA CYS A 424 -8.82 24.44 8.05
C CYS A 424 -9.61 23.92 9.27
N LEU A 425 -9.22 22.76 9.81
CA LEU A 425 -9.92 22.14 10.95
C LEU A 425 -9.74 22.96 12.24
N LEU A 426 -8.50 23.32 12.58
CA LEU A 426 -8.17 24.12 13.76
C LEU A 426 -8.78 25.53 13.65
N GLY A 427 -8.60 26.17 12.49
CA GLY A 427 -9.13 27.50 12.22
C GLY A 427 -10.66 27.58 12.27
N SER A 428 -11.37 26.47 12.08
CA SER A 428 -12.83 26.42 12.20
C SER A 428 -13.34 26.46 13.65
N GLN A 429 -12.50 26.12 14.64
CA GLN A 429 -12.83 26.01 16.07
C GLN A 429 -14.09 25.16 16.37
N ASP A 430 -14.27 24.07 15.65
CA ASP A 430 -15.43 23.18 15.77
C ASP A 430 -15.09 21.81 16.37
N ASN A 431 -14.06 21.79 17.23
CA ASN A 431 -13.61 20.61 17.97
C ASN A 431 -13.29 19.40 17.09
N PHE A 432 -12.77 19.61 15.87
CA PHE A 432 -12.47 18.51 14.96
C PHE A 432 -11.34 17.61 15.48
N THR A 433 -11.47 16.30 15.22
CA THR A 433 -10.38 15.33 15.29
C THR A 433 -9.35 15.66 14.21
N VAL A 434 -8.14 16.00 14.61
CA VAL A 434 -7.01 16.30 13.72
C VAL A 434 -6.00 15.15 13.81
N VAL A 435 -5.23 14.90 12.75
CA VAL A 435 -4.36 13.71 12.65
C VAL A 435 -3.43 13.54 13.85
N ASN A 436 -3.48 12.36 14.47
CA ASN A 436 -2.58 11.97 15.55
C ASN A 436 -1.31 11.35 14.97
N HIS A 437 -1.44 10.45 13.99
CA HIS A 437 -0.33 9.79 13.33
C HIS A 437 -0.38 9.99 11.81
N LEU A 438 0.68 10.59 11.25
CA LEU A 438 0.84 10.73 9.80
C LEU A 438 1.91 9.78 9.27
N SER A 439 1.48 8.77 8.52
CA SER A 439 2.35 7.82 7.81
C SER A 439 2.57 8.32 6.38
N GLY A 440 3.62 9.12 6.19
CA GLY A 440 4.07 9.62 4.89
C GLY A 440 5.26 8.81 4.40
N ILE A 441 5.14 8.15 3.24
CA ILE A 441 6.21 7.30 2.71
C ILE A 441 6.82 7.81 1.39
N ASP A 442 8.02 7.32 1.10
CA ASP A 442 8.75 7.62 -0.13
C ASP A 442 8.17 6.86 -1.34
N TYR A 443 8.73 7.08 -2.53
CA TYR A 443 8.16 6.51 -3.75
C TYR A 443 8.61 5.06 -3.97
N LEU A 444 7.70 4.26 -4.54
CA LEU A 444 8.06 3.00 -5.20
C LEU A 444 8.35 3.30 -6.68
N ASN A 445 9.58 3.03 -7.11
CA ASN A 445 9.99 3.03 -8.51
C ASN A 445 9.81 1.62 -9.12
N TYR A 446 9.92 1.52 -10.45
CA TYR A 446 9.72 0.27 -11.17
C TYR A 446 10.94 -0.07 -12.01
N GLU A 447 11.67 -1.12 -11.64
CA GLU A 447 12.95 -1.51 -12.24
C GLU A 447 13.90 -0.29 -12.29
N ASP A 448 14.43 0.05 -13.46
CA ASP A 448 15.31 1.20 -13.71
C ASP A 448 14.53 2.49 -14.08
N ALA A 449 13.20 2.49 -13.94
CA ALA A 449 12.32 3.56 -14.41
C ALA A 449 11.25 3.97 -13.38
N LYS A 450 10.47 5.00 -13.75
CA LYS A 450 9.24 5.38 -13.05
C LYS A 450 8.04 4.76 -13.75
N PHE A 451 6.99 4.45 -12.98
CA PHE A 451 5.69 4.07 -13.53
C PHE A 451 5.22 5.11 -14.56
N SER A 452 4.77 4.64 -15.72
CA SER A 452 4.34 5.52 -16.81
C SER A 452 3.28 4.85 -17.67
N LYS A 453 2.04 5.32 -17.54
CA LYS A 453 0.91 4.82 -18.34
C LYS A 453 1.10 5.11 -19.83
N SER A 454 1.58 6.31 -20.17
CA SER A 454 1.80 6.71 -21.57
C SER A 454 2.89 5.91 -22.27
N ARG A 455 3.89 5.41 -21.54
CA ARG A 455 4.96 4.55 -22.08
C ARG A 455 4.72 3.05 -21.89
N GLY A 456 3.63 2.67 -21.21
CA GLY A 456 3.33 1.29 -20.84
C GLY A 456 4.35 0.68 -19.87
N THR A 457 5.04 1.51 -19.07
CA THR A 457 6.08 1.07 -18.13
C THR A 457 5.49 0.87 -16.74
N GLY A 458 5.62 -0.34 -16.19
CA GLY A 458 5.17 -0.70 -14.85
C GLY A 458 3.87 -1.50 -14.80
N VAL A 459 3.60 -2.05 -13.62
CA VAL A 459 2.39 -2.81 -13.34
C VAL A 459 1.31 -1.89 -12.77
N PHE A 460 0.14 -1.92 -13.40
CA PHE A 460 -1.07 -1.23 -12.95
C PHE A 460 -2.01 -2.22 -12.25
N GLY A 461 -2.90 -1.73 -11.40
CA GLY A 461 -3.74 -2.59 -10.58
C GLY A 461 -4.64 -3.53 -11.38
N ASP A 462 -5.12 -3.07 -12.53
CA ASP A 462 -5.89 -3.85 -13.51
C ASP A 462 -5.04 -4.87 -14.29
N HIS A 463 -3.73 -4.66 -14.41
CA HIS A 463 -2.81 -5.61 -15.02
C HIS A 463 -2.30 -6.66 -14.03
N ALA A 464 -2.23 -6.35 -12.73
CA ALA A 464 -1.78 -7.29 -11.71
C ALA A 464 -2.69 -8.53 -11.63
N GLN A 465 -4.00 -8.33 -11.74
CA GLN A 465 -5.01 -9.39 -11.81
C GLN A 465 -4.93 -10.27 -13.06
N ASP A 466 -4.30 -9.78 -14.14
CA ASP A 466 -4.08 -10.53 -15.39
C ASP A 466 -2.79 -11.37 -15.35
N THR A 467 -2.13 -11.43 -14.20
CA THR A 467 -0.98 -12.31 -13.97
C THR A 467 -1.42 -13.58 -13.26
N GLU A 468 -0.61 -14.63 -13.38
CA GLU A 468 -0.80 -15.90 -12.65
C GLU A 468 -0.35 -15.79 -11.19
N ILE A 469 0.05 -14.60 -10.74
CA ILE A 469 0.55 -14.34 -9.39
C ILE A 469 -0.63 -13.93 -8.49
N PRO A 470 -0.94 -14.70 -7.42
CA PRO A 470 -2.02 -14.37 -6.50
C PRO A 470 -1.82 -13.01 -5.80
N SER A 471 -2.93 -12.35 -5.44
CA SER A 471 -2.88 -11.03 -4.83
C SER A 471 -2.07 -10.99 -3.53
N ASP A 472 -2.10 -12.04 -2.71
CA ASP A 472 -1.28 -12.14 -1.49
C ASP A 472 0.23 -12.09 -1.76
N ILE A 473 0.71 -12.63 -2.89
CA ILE A 473 2.13 -12.55 -3.25
C ILE A 473 2.52 -11.11 -3.62
N TRP A 474 1.63 -10.39 -4.30
CA TRP A 474 1.80 -8.96 -4.55
C TRP A 474 1.81 -8.16 -3.26
N ARG A 475 0.84 -8.41 -2.36
CA ARG A 475 0.78 -7.75 -1.05
C ARG A 475 2.06 -7.98 -0.26
N PHE A 476 2.47 -9.24 -0.12
CA PHE A 476 3.72 -9.62 0.56
C PHE A 476 4.91 -8.85 0.01
N TYR A 477 5.13 -8.91 -1.30
CA TYR A 477 6.33 -8.33 -1.87
C TYR A 477 6.35 -6.81 -1.73
N LEU A 478 5.23 -6.13 -2.01
CA LEU A 478 5.12 -4.68 -1.87
C LEU A 478 5.34 -4.21 -0.42
N LEU A 479 4.84 -4.97 0.56
CA LEU A 479 5.05 -4.68 1.98
C LEU A 479 6.49 -4.99 2.43
N TYR A 480 7.10 -6.02 1.86
CA TYR A 480 8.50 -6.38 2.11
C TYR A 480 9.46 -5.29 1.65
N ILE A 481 9.15 -4.62 0.53
CA ILE A 481 9.93 -3.49 -0.01
C ILE A 481 9.31 -2.12 0.28
N ARG A 482 8.37 -2.00 1.23
CA ARG A 482 7.67 -0.73 1.50
C ARG A 482 8.68 0.43 1.69
N PRO A 483 8.51 1.57 0.98
CA PRO A 483 9.46 2.69 0.99
C PRO A 483 9.35 3.57 2.25
N GLU A 484 9.62 3.01 3.42
CA GLU A 484 9.38 3.70 4.71
C GLU A 484 10.37 4.82 5.02
N THR A 485 11.62 4.69 4.57
CA THR A 485 12.73 5.60 4.90
C THR A 485 13.37 6.25 3.69
N THR A 486 13.29 5.57 2.53
CA THR A 486 13.85 5.99 1.25
C THR A 486 13.00 5.40 0.15
N ASP A 487 13.15 5.93 -1.07
CA ASP A 487 12.56 5.33 -2.26
C ASP A 487 12.96 3.84 -2.37
N SER A 488 12.03 3.01 -2.84
CA SER A 488 12.24 1.58 -3.09
C SER A 488 12.05 1.28 -4.58
N VAL A 489 12.47 0.09 -5.01
CA VAL A 489 12.38 -0.34 -6.41
C VAL A 489 11.66 -1.68 -6.46
N PHE A 490 10.57 -1.73 -7.22
CA PHE A 490 9.97 -3.00 -7.60
C PHE A 490 10.88 -3.69 -8.62
N SER A 491 11.27 -4.94 -8.33
CA SER A 491 12.01 -5.78 -9.28
C SER A 491 11.38 -7.15 -9.43
N TRP A 492 11.18 -7.59 -10.66
CA TRP A 492 10.66 -8.92 -10.96
C TRP A 492 11.59 -10.05 -10.46
N ALA A 493 12.90 -9.86 -10.62
CA ALA A 493 13.90 -10.82 -10.15
C ALA A 493 13.90 -10.95 -8.62
N ASP A 494 13.75 -9.82 -7.91
CA ASP A 494 13.69 -9.81 -6.45
C ASP A 494 12.35 -10.34 -5.93
N LEU A 495 11.21 -10.06 -6.61
CA LEU A 495 9.92 -10.69 -6.31
C LEU A 495 10.04 -12.22 -6.35
N MET A 496 10.62 -12.78 -7.41
CA MET A 496 10.86 -14.21 -7.54
C MET A 496 11.75 -14.73 -6.41
N SER A 497 12.86 -14.02 -6.15
CA SER A 497 13.81 -14.39 -5.11
C SER A 497 13.13 -14.45 -3.74
N LYS A 498 12.37 -13.41 -3.36
CA LYS A 498 11.68 -13.32 -2.07
C LYS A 498 10.50 -14.28 -1.94
N ASN A 499 9.74 -14.51 -3.00
CA ASN A 499 8.75 -15.59 -3.00
C ASN A 499 9.41 -16.94 -2.71
N ASN A 500 10.47 -17.28 -3.44
CA ASN A 500 11.07 -18.61 -3.33
C ASN A 500 11.84 -18.79 -2.01
N SER A 501 12.53 -17.76 -1.53
CA SER A 501 13.34 -17.83 -0.30
C SER A 501 12.52 -17.63 0.98
N GLU A 502 11.67 -16.60 1.06
CA GLU A 502 10.96 -16.24 2.28
C GLU A 502 9.61 -16.94 2.42
N LEU A 503 8.83 -17.00 1.34
CA LEU A 503 7.53 -17.66 1.38
C LEU A 503 7.68 -19.16 1.25
N LEU A 504 8.25 -19.66 0.15
CA LEU A 504 8.32 -21.10 -0.11
C LEU A 504 9.29 -21.83 0.84
N ASN A 505 10.55 -21.39 0.91
CA ASN A 505 11.60 -22.12 1.64
C ASN A 505 11.65 -21.85 3.15
N ASN A 506 10.98 -20.80 3.64
CA ASN A 506 10.91 -20.48 5.07
C ASN A 506 9.49 -20.71 5.62
N LEU A 507 8.54 -19.81 5.34
CA LEU A 507 7.18 -19.86 5.91
C LEU A 507 6.43 -21.12 5.51
N GLY A 508 6.32 -21.38 4.21
CA GLY A 508 5.69 -22.56 3.65
C GLY A 508 6.38 -23.83 4.11
N ASN A 509 7.72 -23.87 4.09
CA ASN A 509 8.47 -25.03 4.58
C ASN A 509 8.19 -25.36 6.05
N PHE A 510 8.13 -24.36 6.93
CA PHE A 510 7.82 -24.59 8.34
C PHE A 510 6.43 -25.21 8.51
N ILE A 511 5.42 -24.60 7.88
CA ILE A 511 4.02 -25.04 7.97
C ILE A 511 3.84 -26.44 7.36
N ASN A 512 4.44 -26.68 6.19
CA ASN A 512 4.42 -27.96 5.47
C ASN A 512 5.25 -29.06 6.16
N ARG A 513 6.00 -28.74 7.23
CA ARG A 513 6.65 -29.75 8.08
C ARG A 513 5.81 -30.08 9.30
N ALA A 514 5.10 -29.10 9.87
CA ALA A 514 4.33 -29.28 11.09
C ALA A 514 2.99 -30.02 10.86
N ILE A 515 2.15 -29.51 9.94
CA ILE A 515 0.78 -30.04 9.75
C ILE A 515 0.80 -31.47 9.19
N PRO A 516 1.50 -31.79 8.07
CA PRO A 516 1.51 -33.16 7.54
C PRO A 516 2.11 -34.18 8.52
N PHE A 517 3.06 -33.76 9.36
CA PHE A 517 3.66 -34.66 10.34
C PHE A 517 2.64 -35.04 11.41
N CYS A 518 1.85 -34.09 11.92
CA CYS A 518 0.77 -34.38 12.85
C CYS A 518 -0.32 -35.24 12.21
N GLU A 519 -0.74 -34.91 10.98
CA GLU A 519 -1.73 -35.67 10.21
C GLU A 519 -1.31 -37.15 10.08
N THR A 520 -0.05 -37.40 9.71
CA THR A 520 0.43 -38.76 9.40
C THR A 520 0.91 -39.56 10.62
N LYS A 521 1.54 -38.92 11.62
CA LYS A 521 2.13 -39.61 12.78
C LYS A 521 1.24 -39.65 14.00
N TYR A 522 0.38 -38.66 14.17
CA TYR A 522 -0.46 -38.52 15.36
C TYR A 522 -1.95 -38.53 15.00
N ALA A 523 -2.30 -39.08 13.83
CA ALA A 523 -3.67 -39.14 13.31
C ALA A 523 -4.39 -37.77 13.32
N GLY A 524 -3.63 -36.71 13.07
CA GLY A 524 -4.10 -35.32 13.09
C GLY A 524 -4.38 -34.75 14.47
N LYS A 525 -4.09 -35.47 15.56
CA LYS A 525 -4.33 -34.99 16.93
C LYS A 525 -3.12 -34.26 17.49
N VAL A 526 -3.36 -33.08 18.05
CA VAL A 526 -2.34 -32.25 18.70
C VAL A 526 -2.02 -32.81 20.10
N GLY A 527 -0.74 -32.97 20.41
CA GLY A 527 -0.28 -33.39 21.74
C GLY A 527 -0.44 -32.29 22.81
N ASP A 528 -0.17 -32.64 24.07
CA ASP A 528 -0.32 -31.71 25.19
C ASP A 528 0.89 -30.77 25.35
N ALA A 529 0.84 -29.63 24.68
CA ALA A 529 1.89 -28.60 24.73
C ALA A 529 1.90 -27.76 26.03
N SER A 530 1.01 -28.02 27.00
CA SER A 530 1.02 -27.28 28.27
C SER A 530 2.16 -27.69 29.20
N LYS A 531 2.74 -28.89 29.00
CA LYS A 531 3.73 -29.48 29.91
C LYS A 531 5.14 -28.89 29.79
N LEU A 532 5.53 -28.45 28.58
CA LEU A 532 6.85 -27.87 28.28
C LEU A 532 8.02 -28.65 28.91
N GLU A 533 8.23 -29.86 28.39
CA GLU A 533 9.04 -30.92 29.01
C GLU A 533 10.54 -30.59 29.07
N THR A 534 11.08 -29.85 28.10
CA THR A 534 12.52 -29.56 28.02
C THR A 534 12.86 -28.06 28.18
N PRO A 535 14.08 -27.71 28.61
CA PRO A 535 14.53 -26.31 28.64
C PRO A 535 14.43 -25.61 27.28
N LEU A 536 14.65 -26.34 26.18
CA LEU A 536 14.55 -25.80 24.83
C LEU A 536 13.10 -25.44 24.46
N ASP A 537 12.11 -26.21 24.91
CA ASP A 537 10.68 -25.90 24.69
C ASP A 537 10.29 -24.59 25.37
N ARG A 538 10.78 -24.39 26.59
CA ARG A 538 10.53 -23.18 27.39
C ARG A 538 11.19 -21.95 26.76
N LEU A 539 12.45 -22.09 26.33
CA LEU A 539 13.16 -21.04 25.60
C LEU A 539 12.48 -20.70 24.28
N PHE A 540 11.95 -21.70 23.56
CA PHE A 540 11.22 -21.48 22.32
C PHE A 540 9.96 -20.62 22.54
N VAL A 541 9.14 -20.93 23.55
CA VAL A 541 7.95 -20.13 23.88
C VAL A 541 8.32 -18.68 24.23
N ALA A 542 9.37 -18.50 25.03
CA ALA A 542 9.88 -17.18 25.40
C ALA A 542 10.42 -16.40 24.19
N GLN A 543 11.15 -17.08 23.30
CA GLN A 543 11.70 -16.50 22.08
C GLN A 543 10.60 -16.00 21.14
N ILE A 544 9.57 -16.81 20.91
CA ILE A 544 8.43 -16.43 20.07
C ILE A 544 7.65 -15.29 20.70
N THR A 545 7.45 -15.29 22.02
CA THR A 545 6.81 -14.17 22.73
C THR A 545 7.60 -12.87 22.54
N ASN A 546 8.94 -12.91 22.58
CA ASN A 546 9.75 -11.74 22.31
C ASN A 546 9.59 -11.22 20.86
N GLU A 547 9.65 -12.12 19.87
CA GLU A 547 9.46 -11.71 18.46
C GLU A 547 8.05 -11.18 18.20
N LEU A 548 7.03 -11.72 18.87
CA LEU A 548 5.67 -11.18 18.84
C LEU A 548 5.63 -9.77 19.42
N ASN A 549 6.29 -9.51 20.55
CA ASN A 549 6.35 -8.15 21.11
C ASN A 549 7.07 -7.17 20.17
N ALA A 550 8.13 -7.61 19.50
CA ALA A 550 8.79 -6.80 18.47
C ALA A 550 7.87 -6.52 17.26
N TYR A 551 7.06 -7.51 16.84
CA TYR A 551 6.01 -7.32 15.84
C TYR A 551 5.01 -6.25 16.29
N LEU A 552 4.45 -6.38 17.50
CA LEU A 552 3.47 -5.45 18.05
C LEU A 552 4.03 -4.01 18.12
N GLU A 553 5.26 -3.85 18.59
CA GLU A 553 5.92 -2.54 18.67
C GLU A 553 6.17 -1.93 17.28
N ALA A 554 6.49 -2.75 16.27
CA ALA A 554 6.62 -2.29 14.90
C ALA A 554 5.27 -1.83 14.34
N MET A 555 4.22 -2.62 14.54
CA MET A 555 2.88 -2.35 14.02
C MET A 555 2.23 -1.13 14.68
N GLU A 556 2.31 -0.95 16.01
CA GLU A 556 1.83 0.25 16.71
C GLU A 556 2.44 1.54 16.18
N LYS A 557 3.69 1.48 15.70
CA LYS A 557 4.42 2.62 15.14
C LYS A 557 4.33 2.69 13.61
N THR A 558 3.50 1.86 12.98
CA THR A 558 3.34 1.73 11.52
C THR A 558 4.63 1.40 10.74
N ARG A 559 5.59 0.74 11.40
CA ARG A 559 6.79 0.13 10.77
C ARG A 559 6.42 -1.21 10.15
N LEU A 560 5.53 -1.18 9.16
CA LEU A 560 4.88 -2.36 8.58
C LEU A 560 5.89 -3.32 7.94
N ARG A 561 6.96 -2.79 7.32
CA ARG A 561 8.05 -3.59 6.75
C ARG A 561 8.76 -4.41 7.84
N ASP A 562 9.04 -3.79 8.98
CA ASP A 562 9.70 -4.48 10.09
C ASP A 562 8.75 -5.47 10.77
N GLY A 563 7.46 -5.14 10.88
CA GLY A 563 6.42 -6.07 11.30
C GLY A 563 6.43 -7.36 10.46
N LEU A 564 6.41 -7.24 9.12
CA LEU A 564 6.51 -8.41 8.24
C LEU A 564 7.79 -9.22 8.45
N LYS A 565 8.93 -8.57 8.68
CA LYS A 565 10.19 -9.26 8.99
C LYS A 565 10.10 -10.05 10.31
N CYS A 566 9.41 -9.53 11.34
CA CYS A 566 9.16 -10.29 12.57
C CYS A 566 8.37 -11.58 12.29
N VAL A 567 7.35 -11.53 11.41
CA VAL A 567 6.59 -12.72 10.98
C VAL A 567 7.51 -13.76 10.34
N LEU A 568 8.36 -13.33 9.41
CA LEU A 568 9.32 -14.22 8.74
C LEU A 568 10.34 -14.79 9.72
N ARG A 569 10.85 -14.00 10.68
CA ARG A 569 11.77 -14.48 11.73
C ARG A 569 11.12 -15.50 12.66
N MET A 570 9.86 -15.30 13.07
CA MET A 570 9.12 -16.30 13.87
C MET A 570 9.08 -17.65 13.14
N SER A 571 8.81 -17.67 11.83
CA SER A 571 8.90 -18.89 11.03
C SER A 571 10.31 -19.50 10.99
N ARG A 572 11.36 -18.68 10.87
CA ARG A 572 12.75 -19.19 10.90
C ARG A 572 13.10 -19.81 12.26
N TYR A 573 12.66 -19.22 13.36
CA TYR A 573 12.78 -19.83 14.70
C TYR A 573 12.05 -21.18 14.77
N GLY A 574 10.85 -21.27 14.19
CA GLY A 574 10.12 -22.54 14.06
C GLY A 574 10.89 -23.60 13.26
N ASN A 575 11.43 -23.24 12.10
CA ASN A 575 12.28 -24.12 11.30
C ASN A 575 13.52 -24.60 12.07
N LYS A 576 14.21 -23.68 12.75
CA LYS A 576 15.41 -23.97 13.56
C LYS A 576 15.06 -24.87 14.75
N PHE A 577 13.96 -24.60 15.44
CA PHE A 577 13.47 -25.43 16.55
C PHE A 577 13.22 -26.87 16.11
N LEU A 578 12.46 -27.08 15.03
CA LEU A 578 12.23 -28.42 14.48
C LEU A 578 13.53 -29.10 14.05
N GLN A 579 14.50 -28.33 13.53
CA GLN A 579 15.81 -28.86 13.16
C GLN A 579 16.65 -29.30 14.36
N MET A 580 16.57 -28.60 15.48
CA MET A 580 17.27 -28.97 16.71
C MET A 580 16.60 -30.15 17.42
N LYS A 581 15.26 -30.23 17.38
CA LYS A 581 14.51 -31.31 18.04
C LYS A 581 14.50 -32.61 17.23
N GLU A 582 14.61 -32.53 15.91
CA GLU A 582 14.60 -33.67 14.97
C GLU A 582 13.43 -34.68 15.19
N PRO A 583 12.15 -34.22 15.22
CA PRO A 583 11.02 -35.09 15.55
C PRO A 583 10.86 -36.30 14.60
N TRP A 584 11.32 -36.21 13.35
CA TRP A 584 11.30 -37.33 12.38
C TRP A 584 12.25 -38.48 12.73
N LYS A 585 13.29 -38.22 13.54
CA LYS A 585 14.15 -39.26 14.10
C LYS A 585 13.59 -39.74 15.42
N LYS A 586 13.26 -38.81 16.32
CA LYS A 586 12.79 -39.10 17.68
C LYS A 586 11.48 -39.88 17.73
N CYS A 587 10.57 -39.68 16.77
CA CYS A 587 9.34 -40.47 16.67
C CYS A 587 9.55 -41.97 16.41
N LYS A 588 10.79 -42.41 16.15
CA LYS A 588 11.18 -43.82 15.98
C LYS A 588 12.06 -44.33 17.14
N GLY A 589 12.27 -43.51 18.16
CA GLY A 589 13.15 -43.79 19.30
C GLY A 589 12.42 -44.40 20.49
N SER A 590 12.97 -44.15 21.68
CA SER A 590 12.38 -44.56 22.96
C SER A 590 11.04 -43.86 23.23
N ASP A 591 10.28 -44.32 24.22
CA ASP A 591 9.03 -43.66 24.63
C ASP A 591 9.24 -42.18 24.99
N ALA A 592 10.38 -41.86 25.62
CA ALA A 592 10.77 -40.48 25.93
C ALA A 592 11.07 -39.66 24.66
N ASP A 593 11.73 -40.25 23.65
CA ASP A 593 11.95 -39.59 22.37
C ASP A 593 10.64 -39.35 21.62
N GLN A 594 9.72 -40.31 21.66
CA GLN A 594 8.43 -40.20 21.00
C GLN A 594 7.56 -39.10 21.64
N ALA A 595 7.54 -39.01 22.97
CA ALA A 595 6.89 -37.92 23.71
C ALA A 595 7.51 -36.56 23.35
N ASP A 596 8.84 -36.46 23.30
CA ASP A 596 9.54 -35.22 22.93
C ASP A 596 9.26 -34.81 21.46
N ALA A 597 9.13 -35.78 20.55
CA ALA A 597 8.74 -35.53 19.17
C ALA A 597 7.31 -35.00 19.06
N GLU A 598 6.37 -35.57 19.84
CA GLU A 598 4.98 -35.13 19.88
C GLU A 598 4.86 -33.70 20.43
N MET A 599 5.55 -33.40 21.54
CA MET A 599 5.65 -32.06 22.13
C MET A 599 6.19 -31.05 21.11
N SER A 600 7.26 -31.40 20.39
CA SER A 600 7.88 -30.53 19.37
C SER A 600 6.88 -30.14 18.28
N ILE A 601 6.07 -31.10 17.81
CA ILE A 601 5.07 -30.85 16.77
C ILE A 601 3.89 -30.07 17.34
N ALA A 602 3.46 -30.33 18.57
CA ALA A 602 2.39 -29.57 19.21
C ALA A 602 2.77 -28.08 19.39
N LEU A 603 4.00 -27.78 19.80
CA LEU A 603 4.52 -26.40 19.88
C LEU A 603 4.62 -25.75 18.49
N ALA A 604 5.09 -26.49 17.50
CA ALA A 604 5.18 -25.99 16.13
C ALA A 604 3.80 -25.63 15.56
N LEU A 605 2.77 -26.47 15.77
CA LEU A 605 1.40 -26.19 15.32
C LEU A 605 0.79 -24.96 16.00
N ASN A 606 1.06 -24.77 17.29
CA ASN A 606 0.65 -23.54 17.98
C ASN A 606 1.32 -22.31 17.38
N LEU A 607 2.61 -22.40 17.01
CA LEU A 607 3.29 -21.31 16.28
C LEU A 607 2.68 -21.12 14.89
N VAL A 608 2.32 -22.18 14.16
CA VAL A 608 1.62 -22.06 12.86
C VAL A 608 0.30 -21.29 13.04
N TYR A 609 -0.44 -21.53 14.12
CA TYR A 609 -1.65 -20.76 14.42
C TYR A 609 -1.34 -19.28 14.68
N LEU A 610 -0.34 -18.97 15.52
CA LEU A 610 0.08 -17.58 15.76
C LEU A 610 0.51 -16.90 14.45
N LEU A 611 1.31 -17.58 13.61
CA LEU A 611 1.71 -17.10 12.30
C LEU A 611 0.50 -16.77 11.43
N SER A 612 -0.57 -17.58 11.48
CA SER A 612 -1.81 -17.26 10.77
C SER A 612 -2.43 -15.93 11.24
N LEU A 613 -2.34 -15.59 12.52
CA LEU A 613 -2.85 -14.32 13.06
C LEU A 613 -1.99 -13.13 12.60
N VAL A 614 -0.67 -13.20 12.83
CA VAL A 614 0.24 -12.08 12.51
C VAL A 614 0.47 -11.90 11.01
N LEU A 615 0.21 -12.93 10.20
CA LEU A 615 0.26 -12.85 8.74
C LEU A 615 -1.03 -12.25 8.15
N GLN A 616 -2.17 -12.31 8.85
CA GLN A 616 -3.48 -11.87 8.33
C GLN A 616 -3.48 -10.43 7.80
N PRO A 617 -2.81 -9.45 8.45
CA PRO A 617 -2.72 -8.10 7.92
C PRO A 617 -2.00 -8.01 6.56
N PHE A 618 -1.07 -8.92 6.29
CA PHE A 618 -0.20 -8.90 5.10
C PHE A 618 -0.75 -9.78 3.98
N MET A 619 -1.13 -11.02 4.29
CA MET A 619 -1.57 -12.05 3.34
C MET A 619 -2.86 -12.70 3.86
N PRO A 620 -4.02 -12.01 3.74
CA PRO A 620 -5.28 -12.46 4.34
C PRO A 620 -5.80 -13.79 3.79
N THR A 621 -5.63 -14.08 2.49
CA THR A 621 -6.06 -15.37 1.92
C THR A 621 -5.21 -16.51 2.47
N THR A 622 -3.89 -16.37 2.43
CA THR A 622 -2.91 -17.35 2.94
C THR A 622 -3.12 -17.61 4.43
N SER A 623 -3.40 -16.56 5.18
CA SER A 623 -3.75 -16.63 6.60
C SER A 623 -5.00 -17.49 6.85
N ASN A 624 -6.03 -17.34 6.02
CA ASN A 624 -7.23 -18.18 6.07
C ASN A 624 -6.95 -19.63 5.68
N GLU A 625 -6.18 -19.87 4.61
CA GLU A 625 -5.78 -21.23 4.20
C GLU A 625 -5.01 -21.96 5.32
N ILE A 626 -4.11 -21.28 6.02
CA ILE A 626 -3.42 -21.86 7.19
C ILE A 626 -4.42 -22.25 8.28
N ARG A 627 -5.38 -21.38 8.59
CA ARG A 627 -6.42 -21.66 9.60
C ARG A 627 -7.30 -22.84 9.20
N GLU A 628 -7.69 -22.95 7.94
CA GLU A 628 -8.45 -24.09 7.42
C GLU A 628 -7.68 -25.40 7.56
N GLN A 629 -6.38 -25.41 7.23
CA GLN A 629 -5.51 -26.58 7.44
C GLN A 629 -5.33 -26.93 8.92
N LEU A 630 -5.45 -25.95 9.83
CA LEU A 630 -5.47 -26.18 11.27
C LEU A 630 -6.87 -26.51 11.82
N ASN A 631 -7.92 -26.51 10.98
CA ASN A 631 -9.31 -26.65 11.41
C ASN A 631 -9.73 -25.60 12.45
N MET A 632 -9.35 -24.35 12.21
CA MET A 632 -9.66 -23.19 13.04
C MET A 632 -10.40 -22.12 12.22
N LYS A 633 -11.30 -21.36 12.85
CA LYS A 633 -12.05 -20.28 12.17
C LYS A 633 -11.40 -18.92 12.46
N GLU A 634 -11.57 -17.96 11.54
CA GLU A 634 -11.05 -16.58 11.65
C GLU A 634 -11.55 -15.85 12.92
N SER A 635 -12.76 -16.19 13.38
CA SER A 635 -13.41 -15.57 14.54
C SER A 635 -12.96 -16.09 15.92
N ASN A 636 -11.94 -16.96 15.99
CA ASN A 636 -11.62 -17.65 17.25
C ASN A 636 -10.85 -16.75 18.23
N TYR A 637 -9.74 -16.15 17.80
CA TYR A 637 -8.83 -15.44 18.69
C TYR A 637 -8.33 -14.12 18.10
N GLY A 638 -8.20 -13.11 18.96
CA GLY A 638 -7.49 -11.86 18.67
C GLY A 638 -6.00 -12.00 18.93
N LEU A 639 -5.27 -10.89 18.80
CA LEU A 639 -3.82 -10.83 19.00
C LEU A 639 -3.49 -10.18 20.36
N ASP A 640 -2.94 -10.99 21.25
CA ASP A 640 -2.46 -10.57 22.57
C ASP A 640 -0.94 -10.28 22.54
N ASN A 641 -0.38 -9.85 23.67
CA ASN A 641 1.04 -9.54 23.87
C ASN A 641 1.88 -10.78 24.24
N ALA A 642 1.33 -11.98 24.10
CA ALA A 642 1.99 -13.24 24.45
C ALA A 642 1.67 -14.36 23.45
N PHE A 643 2.59 -15.32 23.36
CA PHE A 643 2.35 -16.57 22.64
C PHE A 643 1.59 -17.52 23.56
N HIS A 644 0.40 -17.98 23.14
CA HIS A 644 -0.46 -18.85 23.91
C HIS A 644 -0.58 -20.26 23.30
N CYS A 645 -1.01 -21.22 24.12
CA CYS A 645 -1.46 -22.52 23.65
C CYS A 645 -2.86 -22.41 23.01
N TYR A 646 -2.89 -22.04 21.72
CA TYR A 646 -4.12 -21.89 20.93
C TYR A 646 -4.78 -23.22 20.58
N LEU A 647 -3.99 -24.27 20.38
CA LEU A 647 -4.42 -25.61 19.98
C LEU A 647 -4.25 -26.56 21.17
N PRO A 648 -5.34 -26.84 21.93
CA PRO A 648 -5.27 -27.70 23.10
C PRO A 648 -5.02 -29.16 22.73
N ALA A 649 -4.61 -29.96 23.72
CA ALA A 649 -4.43 -31.40 23.57
C ALA A 649 -5.69 -32.06 23.00
N GLY A 650 -5.52 -32.92 22.00
CA GLY A 650 -6.60 -33.61 21.30
C GLY A 650 -7.30 -32.80 20.21
N HIS A 651 -6.95 -31.52 20.01
CA HIS A 651 -7.40 -30.75 18.84
C HIS A 651 -7.05 -31.51 17.56
N THR A 652 -7.97 -31.54 16.59
CA THR A 652 -7.78 -32.28 15.34
C THR A 652 -7.53 -31.29 14.20
N VAL A 653 -6.33 -31.32 13.62
CA VAL A 653 -5.98 -30.50 12.45
C VAL A 653 -6.73 -30.96 11.21
N GLY A 654 -6.85 -30.07 10.24
CA GLY A 654 -7.41 -30.35 8.92
C GLY A 654 -6.41 -31.05 8.00
N LYS A 655 -6.71 -31.04 6.70
CA LYS A 655 -5.87 -31.65 5.67
C LYS A 655 -4.77 -30.69 5.25
N ALA A 656 -3.51 -31.14 5.27
CA ALA A 656 -2.40 -30.29 4.85
C ALA A 656 -2.36 -30.08 3.32
N GLN A 657 -1.98 -28.88 2.89
CA GLN A 657 -1.81 -28.51 1.48
C GLN A 657 -0.66 -27.49 1.28
N PRO A 658 0.10 -27.57 0.18
CA PRO A 658 1.13 -26.59 -0.13
C PRO A 658 0.54 -25.17 -0.30
N LEU A 659 1.05 -24.21 0.48
CA LEU A 659 0.59 -22.80 0.46
C LEU A 659 1.19 -21.98 -0.68
N PHE A 660 2.46 -22.23 -1.03
CA PHE A 660 3.18 -21.41 -2.01
C PHE A 660 3.69 -22.26 -3.16
N LYS A 661 3.70 -21.65 -4.35
CA LYS A 661 4.31 -22.22 -5.54
C LYS A 661 5.62 -21.49 -5.84
N ARG A 662 6.54 -22.21 -6.48
CA ARG A 662 7.76 -21.60 -7.01
C ARG A 662 7.38 -20.63 -8.12
N VAL A 663 7.97 -19.45 -8.09
CA VAL A 663 7.94 -18.52 -9.23
C VAL A 663 9.13 -18.86 -10.12
N GLU A 664 8.83 -19.23 -11.36
CA GLU A 664 9.82 -19.65 -12.35
C GLU A 664 10.44 -18.46 -13.09
N SER A 665 11.73 -18.55 -13.42
CA SER A 665 12.45 -17.48 -14.12
C SER A 665 11.84 -17.14 -15.48
N ALA A 666 11.31 -18.13 -16.21
CA ALA A 666 10.65 -17.91 -17.50
C ALA A 666 9.41 -17.00 -17.38
N LEU A 667 8.60 -17.19 -16.33
CA LEU A 667 7.41 -16.38 -16.06
C LEU A 667 7.79 -14.93 -15.72
N VAL A 668 8.86 -14.78 -14.93
CA VAL A 668 9.42 -13.47 -14.53
C VAL A 668 9.90 -12.69 -15.75
N GLU A 669 10.67 -13.32 -16.64
CA GLU A 669 11.15 -12.66 -17.87
C GLU A 669 9.99 -12.29 -18.81
N GLN A 670 8.97 -13.14 -18.91
CA GLN A 670 7.75 -12.83 -19.67
C GLN A 670 7.06 -11.57 -19.15
N TYR A 671 6.84 -11.46 -17.84
CA TYR A 671 6.19 -10.28 -17.27
C TYR A 671 7.08 -9.04 -17.29
N ARG A 672 8.39 -9.20 -17.05
CA ARG A 672 9.35 -8.11 -17.19
C ARG A 672 9.33 -7.52 -18.61
N ALA A 673 9.26 -8.36 -19.63
CA ALA A 673 9.10 -7.93 -21.01
C ALA A 673 7.74 -7.25 -21.26
N ARG A 674 6.64 -7.83 -20.76
CA ARG A 674 5.28 -7.29 -20.89
C ARG A 674 5.13 -5.89 -20.28
N PHE A 675 5.76 -5.66 -19.13
CA PHE A 675 5.60 -4.42 -18.34
C PHE A 675 6.82 -3.49 -18.38
N GLY A 676 7.82 -3.79 -19.21
CA GLY A 676 9.03 -2.96 -19.38
C GLY A 676 8.82 -1.67 -20.18
N GLY A 677 7.66 -1.49 -20.81
CA GLY A 677 7.35 -0.39 -21.72
C GLY A 677 7.81 -0.64 -23.15
N GLN A 678 7.45 0.27 -24.07
CA GLN A 678 7.86 0.19 -25.47
C GLN A 678 9.38 0.39 -25.57
N LYS A 679 10.10 -0.62 -26.08
CA LYS A 679 11.51 -0.46 -26.47
C LYS A 679 11.56 0.59 -27.59
N LYS A 680 12.23 1.71 -27.34
CA LYS A 680 12.54 2.70 -28.39
C LYS A 680 13.42 2.11 -29.47
#